data_AF-A0A1G7YV07-F1
#
_entry.id   AF-A0A1G7YV07-F1
#
_cell.length_a   1.000
_cell.length_b   1.000
_cell.length_c   1.000
_cell.angle_alpha   90.00
_cell.angle_beta   90.00
_cell.angle_gamma   90.00
#
_symmetry.space_group_name_H-M   'P 1'
#
loop_
_entity.id
_entity.type
_entity.pdbx_description
1 polymer ?
#
loop_
_entity_poly.entity_id
_entity_poly.type
_entity_poly.pdbx_seq_one_letter_code
_entity_poly.pdbx_strand_id
1 'polypeptide(L)'
;MNKIYKSVWNDTTGTWVATAETARAKTKRGVSRKLIVAQAVLAGAALLGGASAHAANAQYYFDVNGGGSGADNAVAVGVNGVAAGVNATASMKNSIAIGTGASGNGAGATAIGAASTASGRNSIAFGSTANATANDAVAIGNSASATDDSAFAAGSYSSAAESGTAVGTGATAGVNATAVGVDAEASGASSVALGNGATASKANSVALGANSTTNADLTTTAYTPTGLGATPIAATTAKGEVSVGSAGNERRLTNVAAGAAATDAVNVSQLSAVDSKVDSLANNAVQYDTNPDGTANKGSVTLAGPTSTDGGATGGTTITNVHQGTVSATSTDAINGAQLYSIAGDTNSAYTSKNGSGIRYFRVNDSGNPQGDAYATGPDATAVGYDAQASGARAIAMGPLSIASGAGSVAIGMTASATGTTSVALGGDATASDIDAVAIGNGAAATAANSVALGANSTTTADLSKPAQTFGADPATIAGAAAAGEVSVGSAGNERRLTNVAAGAAPTDAVNVSQLNAVANSSTMHYFKADGLEDGTDDAVASGDHAVAMGSGAGASGAKSLAAGTSSWADGTQSTAVGTLSTAMGEESTALGAQSLAGATGDTAAGFGASATGTSSTAIGTNATATGLGSAAFGNLANASADGSVALGQGSVADRANTVSVGSPGSERQITNVAAGTQGTDAVNLDQLTAATAGIGSTSHYFKANGAEDGSDDAVASGDHAVAMGSGAGASGAKSLAAGTSSWAAGDQSTAVGTLSTAAGDNSTALGANSVAGDLDDPTVTATTAVGSYAQATAQNATAIGNQSIANAANSVALGQGSSAVADGSVALGQGSVADRANSVSVGSAGNERQITNVAAGTADTDAVNVAQLNAVASQAAKVDGAVMYDTNADGSVNKNSVTLGGDGGTVIHNVADGVAATDAVNLGQMEAAISGAIQNIAPSGASPFFSADGNTNTEAAQSSGTYSVAAGANAQASGTNAVAVGANSVASGNNTTALGTGANASADNSVALGQGSVADRANTVSVGAVGSERQITNVAAGVQGTDAVNVNQLNSGISSAVGQANSYTDDQIRSARRDAYGGTASALAAAGLPQAVLPGHGMVAVAGGTYAGQSAVALGVSQLSETGKWVYKVQGTSDSRGQFGASIGAGMHW
;
A
#
# COMPACT_ATOMS: atom_id res chain seq x y z
N MET A 1 14.61 25.64 -17.91
CA MET A 1 15.28 26.08 -16.66
C MET A 1 15.12 27.59 -16.53
N ASN A 2 15.39 28.14 -15.34
CA ASN A 2 15.41 29.58 -15.07
C ASN A 2 16.36 30.32 -16.06
N LYS A 3 16.19 31.61 -16.33
CA LYS A 3 16.52 32.71 -15.40
C LYS A 3 15.91 34.04 -15.91
N ILE A 4 15.24 34.82 -15.04
CA ILE A 4 15.73 36.10 -14.43
C ILE A 4 15.36 37.34 -15.24
N TYR A 5 14.90 38.48 -14.68
CA TYR A 5 14.27 38.85 -13.39
C TYR A 5 13.68 40.27 -13.60
N LYS A 6 12.79 40.73 -12.71
CA LYS A 6 13.09 41.79 -11.71
C LYS A 6 11.85 42.09 -10.88
N SER A 7 11.88 41.74 -9.60
CA SER A 7 10.96 42.32 -8.63
C SER A 7 11.32 43.79 -8.45
N VAL A 8 10.42 44.69 -8.84
CA VAL A 8 10.58 46.14 -8.63
C VAL A 8 9.61 46.56 -7.53
N TRP A 9 10.12 47.34 -6.58
CA TRP A 9 9.33 47.93 -5.50
C TRP A 9 8.59 49.15 -6.05
N ASN A 10 7.28 49.22 -5.85
CA ASN A 10 6.48 50.39 -6.22
C ASN A 10 5.98 51.11 -4.96
N ASP A 11 6.62 52.23 -4.61
CA ASP A 11 6.25 53.07 -3.47
C ASP A 11 4.80 53.59 -3.54
N THR A 12 4.17 53.58 -4.72
CA THR A 12 2.77 53.97 -4.91
C THR A 12 1.77 52.87 -4.53
N THR A 13 2.21 51.60 -4.43
CA THR A 13 1.31 50.45 -4.15
C THR A 13 1.81 49.51 -3.04
N GLY A 14 2.99 49.77 -2.45
CA GLY A 14 3.53 49.01 -1.31
C GLY A 14 3.76 47.51 -1.58
N THR A 15 3.91 47.13 -2.85
CA THR A 15 3.85 45.74 -3.32
C THR A 15 4.89 45.47 -4.42
N TRP A 16 5.35 44.22 -4.50
CA TRP A 16 6.28 43.75 -5.53
C TRP A 16 5.53 43.24 -6.77
N VAL A 17 5.97 43.63 -7.96
CA VAL A 17 5.39 43.21 -9.25
C VAL A 17 6.51 42.73 -10.20
N ALA A 18 6.17 41.89 -11.18
CA ALA A 18 7.09 41.36 -12.19
C ALA A 18 6.45 41.35 -13.61
N THR A 19 7.27 41.47 -14.64
CA THR A 19 6.89 41.47 -16.08
C THR A 19 7.88 40.62 -16.90
N ALA A 20 7.49 40.16 -18.11
CA ALA A 20 8.30 39.27 -18.97
C ALA A 20 8.42 39.79 -20.42
N GLU A 21 9.58 39.58 -21.06
CA GLU A 21 10.12 40.28 -22.26
C GLU A 21 9.51 39.90 -23.65
N THR A 22 9.93 40.60 -24.72
CA THR A 22 9.29 40.95 -26.03
C THR A 22 8.66 39.85 -26.96
N ALA A 23 8.02 40.24 -28.09
CA ALA A 23 7.09 39.39 -28.88
C ALA A 23 6.95 39.69 -30.42
N ARG A 24 6.11 38.87 -31.11
CA ARG A 24 5.48 38.97 -32.48
C ARG A 24 6.22 38.46 -33.75
N ALA A 25 5.56 37.61 -34.58
CA ALA A 25 5.68 37.58 -36.07
C ALA A 25 4.64 36.72 -36.88
N LYS A 26 3.87 37.39 -37.76
CA LYS A 26 3.45 37.09 -39.18
C LYS A 26 3.08 35.68 -39.76
N THR A 27 1.82 35.60 -40.26
CA THR A 27 1.34 35.15 -41.62
C THR A 27 1.36 33.69 -42.13
N LYS A 28 0.24 33.22 -42.76
CA LYS A 28 0.09 33.02 -44.24
C LYS A 28 -1.32 32.53 -44.72
N ARG A 29 -1.50 32.54 -46.06
CA ARG A 29 -2.61 32.07 -46.95
C ARG A 29 -3.27 30.73 -46.53
N GLY A 30 -4.52 30.38 -46.89
CA GLY A 30 -5.50 30.94 -47.86
C GLY A 30 -5.64 30.11 -49.15
N VAL A 31 -6.83 30.15 -49.81
CA VAL A 31 -7.25 29.46 -51.09
C VAL A 31 -7.80 28.02 -50.92
N SER A 32 -8.87 27.52 -51.59
CA SER A 32 -10.12 28.10 -52.15
C SER A 32 -11.11 27.03 -52.69
N ARG A 33 -12.44 27.29 -52.62
CA ARG A 33 -13.53 26.98 -53.61
C ARG A 33 -13.64 25.59 -54.29
N LYS A 34 -14.88 25.05 -54.39
CA LYS A 34 -15.62 24.79 -55.68
C LYS A 34 -16.96 24.01 -55.53
N LEU A 35 -17.71 23.96 -56.66
CA LEU A 35 -18.86 23.10 -57.02
C LEU A 35 -20.27 23.44 -56.42
N ILE A 36 -21.42 23.25 -57.11
CA ILE A 36 -21.78 23.39 -58.55
C ILE A 36 -23.32 23.37 -58.80
N VAL A 37 -23.78 24.03 -59.88
CA VAL A 37 -25.03 23.86 -60.68
C VAL A 37 -26.36 23.40 -60.01
N ALA A 38 -27.40 24.23 -60.12
CA ALA A 38 -28.73 23.88 -60.71
C ALA A 38 -29.56 25.14 -61.04
N GLN A 39 -30.56 25.03 -61.93
CA GLN A 39 -31.34 26.13 -62.51
C GLN A 39 -32.82 26.14 -62.06
N ALA A 40 -33.52 27.27 -62.33
CA ALA A 40 -34.92 27.32 -62.79
C ALA A 40 -36.07 27.09 -61.76
N VAL A 41 -37.34 27.55 -61.93
CA VAL A 41 -37.95 28.50 -62.91
C VAL A 41 -39.36 29.01 -62.50
N LEU A 42 -39.76 30.17 -63.05
CA LEU A 42 -41.12 30.76 -63.27
C LEU A 42 -42.12 31.13 -62.13
N ALA A 43 -42.75 32.30 -62.37
CA ALA A 43 -44.18 32.69 -62.31
C ALA A 43 -45.06 32.39 -61.06
N GLY A 44 -45.98 33.27 -60.62
CA GLY A 44 -46.31 34.64 -61.04
C GLY A 44 -47.78 34.83 -61.49
N ALA A 45 -48.54 35.72 -60.83
CA ALA A 45 -49.90 36.10 -61.23
C ALA A 45 -50.26 37.57 -60.87
N ALA A 46 -50.90 38.25 -61.84
CA ALA A 46 -51.09 39.69 -62.00
C ALA A 46 -52.10 40.43 -61.08
N LEU A 47 -52.20 41.75 -61.36
CA LEU A 47 -53.31 42.71 -61.18
C LEU A 47 -53.24 43.69 -59.98
N LEU A 48 -53.62 44.98 -60.10
CA LEU A 48 -53.40 46.04 -61.12
C LEU A 48 -54.17 47.33 -60.69
N GLY A 49 -53.60 48.52 -60.92
CA GLY A 49 -54.38 49.76 -61.10
C GLY A 49 -54.19 50.88 -60.06
N GLY A 50 -54.06 52.12 -60.55
CA GLY A 50 -53.99 53.38 -59.76
C GLY A 50 -52.71 54.17 -60.00
N ALA A 51 -52.78 55.32 -60.71
CA ALA A 51 -51.62 56.12 -61.10
C ALA A 51 -51.96 57.61 -61.33
N SER A 52 -50.93 58.46 -61.53
CA SER A 52 -50.92 59.92 -61.80
C SER A 52 -50.67 60.81 -60.57
N ALA A 53 -49.93 61.93 -60.64
CA ALA A 53 -48.99 62.42 -61.67
C ALA A 53 -48.16 63.63 -61.15
N HIS A 54 -46.92 63.79 -61.66
CA HIS A 54 -46.12 65.03 -61.81
C HIS A 54 -46.05 66.08 -60.67
N ALA A 55 -44.83 66.32 -60.13
CA ALA A 55 -44.22 67.66 -60.08
C ALA A 55 -42.73 67.68 -59.64
N ALA A 56 -41.92 68.46 -60.37
CA ALA A 56 -40.73 69.24 -59.98
C ALA A 56 -39.69 68.74 -58.93
N ASN A 57 -38.48 68.50 -59.42
CA ASN A 57 -37.18 68.99 -58.90
C ASN A 57 -36.85 68.90 -57.39
N ALA A 58 -36.15 67.83 -57.04
CA ALA A 58 -34.98 67.93 -56.16
C ALA A 58 -33.93 66.87 -56.54
N GLN A 59 -32.82 67.29 -57.17
CA GLN A 59 -31.54 66.61 -56.92
C GLN A 59 -31.21 66.82 -55.44
N TYR A 60 -30.62 65.83 -54.75
CA TYR A 60 -29.50 66.06 -53.81
C TYR A 60 -28.95 64.83 -53.09
N TYR A 61 -29.73 63.76 -52.88
CA TYR A 61 -29.33 62.77 -51.86
C TYR A 61 -28.28 61.74 -52.29
N PHE A 62 -28.31 61.20 -53.52
CA PHE A 62 -27.28 60.27 -53.99
C PHE A 62 -26.90 60.53 -55.44
N ASP A 63 -25.81 61.27 -55.63
CA ASP A 63 -25.15 61.43 -56.93
C ASP A 63 -24.01 60.41 -57.01
N VAL A 64 -23.99 59.57 -58.05
CA VAL A 64 -23.12 58.38 -58.12
C VAL A 64 -22.31 58.40 -59.41
N ASN A 65 -21.06 58.86 -59.32
CA ASN A 65 -20.21 59.02 -60.50
C ASN A 65 -19.54 57.69 -60.90
N GLY A 66 -19.97 57.11 -62.03
CA GLY A 66 -19.50 55.81 -62.49
C GLY A 66 -19.71 55.53 -63.98
N GLY A 67 -18.91 56.14 -64.86
CA GLY A 67 -18.48 55.44 -66.08
C GLY A 67 -19.40 55.37 -67.31
N GLY A 68 -20.57 56.04 -67.32
CA GLY A 68 -21.18 56.49 -68.58
C GLY A 68 -21.89 55.44 -69.46
N SER A 69 -22.90 54.74 -68.91
CA SER A 69 -24.03 54.27 -69.70
C SER A 69 -25.35 54.49 -68.94
N GLY A 70 -26.49 54.55 -69.64
CA GLY A 70 -27.79 54.90 -69.04
C GLY A 70 -28.45 53.81 -68.17
N ALA A 71 -27.66 52.92 -67.55
CA ALA A 71 -28.15 51.75 -66.80
C ALA A 71 -27.75 51.74 -65.31
N ASP A 72 -26.74 52.52 -64.91
CA ASP A 72 -26.00 52.36 -63.64
C ASP A 72 -26.64 53.05 -62.40
N ASN A 73 -27.94 53.35 -62.44
CA ASN A 73 -28.64 54.14 -61.43
C ASN A 73 -28.88 53.39 -60.10
N ALA A 74 -28.99 54.15 -59.01
CA ALA A 74 -29.64 53.68 -57.79
C ALA A 74 -31.17 53.70 -57.97
N VAL A 75 -31.87 52.68 -57.48
CA VAL A 75 -33.30 52.44 -57.74
C VAL A 75 -34.06 52.30 -56.42
N ALA A 76 -34.66 53.40 -55.95
CA ALA A 76 -35.62 53.39 -54.85
C ALA A 76 -37.05 53.30 -55.40
N VAL A 77 -37.69 52.14 -55.24
CA VAL A 77 -39.11 51.90 -55.63
C VAL A 77 -40.04 51.99 -54.41
N GLY A 78 -39.51 51.65 -53.23
CA GLY A 78 -40.27 51.63 -51.98
C GLY A 78 -40.65 53.01 -51.46
N VAL A 79 -41.86 53.13 -50.89
CA VAL A 79 -42.27 54.32 -50.13
C VAL A 79 -41.36 54.51 -48.92
N ASN A 80 -40.75 55.69 -48.78
CA ASN A 80 -39.67 55.98 -47.83
C ASN A 80 -38.40 55.12 -48.03
N GLY A 81 -38.18 54.58 -49.24
CA GLY A 81 -36.98 53.81 -49.56
C GLY A 81 -35.74 54.69 -49.77
N VAL A 82 -34.57 54.18 -49.42
CA VAL A 82 -33.27 54.86 -49.56
C VAL A 82 -32.34 53.98 -50.40
N ALA A 83 -31.99 54.40 -51.62
CA ALA A 83 -31.06 53.68 -52.50
C ALA A 83 -29.85 54.55 -52.84
N ALA A 84 -28.63 54.03 -52.64
CA ALA A 84 -27.38 54.78 -52.77
C ALA A 84 -26.24 53.91 -53.32
N GLY A 85 -25.69 54.29 -54.48
CA GLY A 85 -24.60 53.57 -55.16
C GLY A 85 -25.04 52.89 -56.47
N VAL A 86 -24.09 52.54 -57.33
CA VAL A 86 -24.38 51.99 -58.66
C VAL A 86 -25.13 50.68 -58.52
N ASN A 87 -26.28 50.55 -59.18
CA ASN A 87 -27.19 49.40 -59.10
C ASN A 87 -27.71 49.07 -57.68
N ALA A 88 -27.63 50.01 -56.73
CA ALA A 88 -28.25 49.85 -55.42
C ALA A 88 -29.78 49.89 -55.55
N THR A 89 -30.50 48.94 -54.96
CA THR A 89 -31.94 48.75 -55.16
C THR A 89 -32.69 48.67 -53.83
N ALA A 90 -33.65 49.57 -53.60
CA ALA A 90 -34.52 49.61 -52.41
C ALA A 90 -35.99 49.44 -52.84
N SER A 91 -36.47 48.19 -52.84
CA SER A 91 -37.70 47.80 -53.54
C SER A 91 -38.99 48.01 -52.72
N MET A 92 -38.91 48.14 -51.39
CA MET A 92 -40.07 48.01 -50.50
C MET A 92 -40.19 49.14 -49.47
N LYS A 93 -41.36 49.24 -48.82
CA LYS A 93 -41.62 50.31 -47.85
C LYS A 93 -40.55 50.36 -46.75
N ASN A 94 -40.02 51.54 -46.47
CA ASN A 94 -38.95 51.81 -45.51
C ASN A 94 -37.65 51.00 -45.75
N SER A 95 -37.40 50.44 -46.94
CA SER A 95 -36.17 49.67 -47.20
C SER A 95 -34.96 50.56 -47.50
N ILE A 96 -33.77 50.16 -47.04
CA ILE A 96 -32.50 50.87 -47.20
C ILE A 96 -31.53 49.99 -48.01
N ALA A 97 -30.84 50.56 -48.98
CA ALA A 97 -29.85 49.89 -49.85
C ALA A 97 -28.67 50.84 -50.14
N ILE A 98 -27.56 50.70 -49.42
CA ILE A 98 -26.41 51.62 -49.49
C ILE A 98 -25.14 50.83 -49.84
N GLY A 99 -24.69 50.93 -51.09
CA GLY A 99 -23.49 50.27 -51.60
C GLY A 99 -23.66 49.79 -53.05
N THR A 100 -22.55 49.61 -53.76
CA THR A 100 -22.54 49.15 -55.15
C THR A 100 -23.23 47.79 -55.27
N GLY A 101 -24.39 47.71 -55.94
CA GLY A 101 -25.21 46.50 -56.04
C GLY A 101 -25.91 46.06 -54.74
N ALA A 102 -26.03 46.92 -53.72
CA ALA A 102 -26.79 46.63 -52.50
C ALA A 102 -28.28 46.43 -52.81
N SER A 103 -28.96 45.49 -52.17
CA SER A 103 -30.34 45.10 -52.51
C SER A 103 -31.21 44.95 -51.26
N GLY A 104 -31.96 46.00 -50.92
CA GLY A 104 -32.97 46.02 -49.85
C GLY A 104 -34.36 45.72 -50.42
N ASN A 105 -34.74 44.44 -50.47
CA ASN A 105 -35.98 43.98 -51.10
C ASN A 105 -37.12 43.67 -50.12
N GLY A 106 -36.84 43.57 -48.82
CA GLY A 106 -37.86 43.36 -47.80
C GLY A 106 -38.45 44.68 -47.27
N ALA A 107 -39.70 44.64 -46.79
CA ALA A 107 -40.29 45.79 -46.10
C ALA A 107 -39.54 46.02 -44.76
N GLY A 108 -39.04 47.24 -44.55
CA GLY A 108 -38.15 47.58 -43.43
C GLY A 108 -36.73 47.00 -43.52
N ALA A 109 -36.36 46.35 -44.62
CA ALA A 109 -35.05 45.70 -44.75
C ALA A 109 -33.92 46.71 -44.99
N THR A 110 -32.73 46.45 -44.43
CA THR A 110 -31.57 47.36 -44.46
C THR A 110 -30.34 46.64 -44.99
N ALA A 111 -30.00 46.88 -46.25
CA ALA A 111 -28.78 46.41 -46.92
C ALA A 111 -27.74 47.55 -46.97
N ILE A 112 -26.58 47.37 -46.34
CA ILE A 112 -25.48 48.35 -46.31
C ILE A 112 -24.15 47.64 -46.57
N GLY A 113 -23.57 47.86 -47.75
CA GLY A 113 -22.34 47.21 -48.23
C GLY A 113 -22.41 46.89 -49.72
N ALA A 114 -21.25 46.79 -50.39
CA ALA A 114 -21.22 46.38 -51.79
C ALA A 114 -21.79 44.95 -51.95
N ALA A 115 -22.76 44.76 -52.84
CA ALA A 115 -23.49 43.51 -53.06
C ALA A 115 -24.14 42.90 -51.79
N SER A 116 -24.41 43.70 -50.74
CA SER A 116 -25.20 43.25 -49.59
C SER A 116 -26.67 43.03 -49.99
N THR A 117 -27.33 41.99 -49.50
CA THR A 117 -28.72 41.66 -49.84
C THR A 117 -29.57 41.46 -48.59
N ALA A 118 -30.58 42.30 -48.39
CA ALA A 118 -31.56 42.21 -47.30
C ALA A 118 -32.97 42.08 -47.91
N SER A 119 -33.47 40.85 -48.04
CA SER A 119 -34.70 40.57 -48.82
C SER A 119 -35.91 40.15 -48.00
N GLY A 120 -35.74 39.77 -46.73
CA GLY A 120 -36.84 39.44 -45.83
C GLY A 120 -37.38 40.67 -45.09
N ARG A 121 -38.59 40.57 -44.51
CA ARG A 121 -39.16 41.66 -43.71
C ARG A 121 -38.22 41.98 -42.54
N ASN A 122 -38.00 43.26 -42.27
CA ASN A 122 -37.11 43.78 -41.22
C ASN A 122 -35.64 43.30 -41.30
N SER A 123 -35.23 42.58 -42.35
CA SER A 123 -33.92 41.92 -42.36
C SER A 123 -32.76 42.92 -42.53
N ILE A 124 -31.60 42.61 -41.94
CA ILE A 124 -30.44 43.53 -41.91
C ILE A 124 -29.23 42.82 -42.51
N ALA A 125 -28.67 43.35 -43.60
CA ALA A 125 -27.44 42.87 -44.21
C ALA A 125 -26.38 43.98 -44.20
N PHE A 126 -25.50 43.98 -43.20
CA PHE A 126 -24.47 45.00 -42.99
C PHE A 126 -23.07 44.44 -43.26
N GLY A 127 -22.52 44.72 -44.44
CA GLY A 127 -21.19 44.29 -44.87
C GLY A 127 -21.15 43.99 -46.36
N SER A 128 -19.95 44.06 -46.95
CA SER A 128 -19.75 43.62 -48.34
C SER A 128 -20.20 42.15 -48.48
N THR A 129 -21.03 41.85 -49.49
CA THR A 129 -21.64 40.53 -49.74
C THR A 129 -22.38 39.89 -48.56
N ALA A 130 -22.80 40.66 -47.54
CA ALA A 130 -23.68 40.17 -46.47
C ALA A 130 -25.06 39.79 -47.01
N ASN A 131 -25.68 38.73 -46.50
CA ASN A 131 -26.89 38.14 -47.08
C ASN A 131 -27.93 37.75 -46.01
N ALA A 132 -29.01 38.53 -45.91
CA ALA A 132 -30.12 38.35 -44.98
C ALA A 132 -31.45 38.20 -45.75
N THR A 133 -31.76 37.00 -46.23
CA THR A 133 -32.88 36.77 -47.19
C THR A 133 -34.24 36.51 -46.56
N ALA A 134 -34.28 36.11 -45.29
CA ALA A 134 -35.49 35.71 -44.59
C ALA A 134 -35.95 36.75 -43.54
N ASN A 135 -37.13 36.55 -42.97
CA ASN A 135 -37.78 37.51 -42.08
C ASN A 135 -37.00 37.65 -40.78
N ASP A 136 -36.84 38.90 -40.35
CA ASP A 136 -36.20 39.30 -39.09
C ASP A 136 -34.73 38.79 -38.96
N ALA A 137 -34.15 38.32 -40.06
CA ALA A 137 -32.79 37.79 -40.14
C ALA A 137 -31.73 38.90 -40.22
N VAL A 138 -30.57 38.67 -39.60
CA VAL A 138 -29.51 39.66 -39.42
C VAL A 138 -28.16 39.08 -39.82
N ALA A 139 -27.53 39.62 -40.86
CA ALA A 139 -26.20 39.26 -41.35
C ALA A 139 -25.26 40.47 -41.26
N ILE A 140 -24.31 40.48 -40.32
CA ILE A 140 -23.38 41.58 -40.06
C ILE A 140 -21.94 41.08 -40.22
N GLY A 141 -21.25 41.49 -41.29
CA GLY A 141 -19.88 41.08 -41.61
C GLY A 141 -19.66 40.86 -43.10
N ASN A 142 -18.41 40.73 -43.55
CA ASN A 142 -18.18 40.41 -44.97
C ASN A 142 -18.61 38.97 -45.26
N SER A 143 -19.53 38.79 -46.22
CA SER A 143 -20.09 37.48 -46.56
C SER A 143 -20.77 36.76 -45.39
N ALA A 144 -21.28 37.50 -44.40
CA ALA A 144 -22.16 36.94 -43.37
C ALA A 144 -23.47 36.44 -44.01
N SER A 145 -24.03 35.32 -43.54
CA SER A 145 -25.19 34.66 -44.14
C SER A 145 -26.24 34.28 -43.10
N ALA A 146 -27.40 34.90 -43.17
CA ALA A 146 -28.57 34.64 -42.33
C ALA A 146 -29.77 34.41 -43.26
N THR A 147 -29.87 33.20 -43.83
CA THR A 147 -30.77 32.94 -44.96
C THR A 147 -32.17 32.47 -44.58
N ASP A 148 -32.36 32.10 -43.32
CA ASP A 148 -33.58 31.50 -42.75
C ASP A 148 -34.21 32.43 -41.68
N ASP A 149 -35.49 32.21 -41.34
CA ASP A 149 -36.23 33.13 -40.46
C ASP A 149 -35.58 33.25 -39.06
N SER A 150 -35.51 34.49 -38.55
CA SER A 150 -34.87 34.86 -37.28
C SER A 150 -33.39 34.47 -37.10
N ALA A 151 -32.68 34.12 -38.17
CA ALA A 151 -31.25 33.79 -38.12
C ALA A 151 -30.37 35.03 -37.81
N PHE A 152 -29.38 34.89 -36.93
CA PHE A 152 -28.44 35.96 -36.57
C PHE A 152 -27.00 35.53 -36.82
N ALA A 153 -26.34 36.14 -37.81
CA ALA A 153 -24.95 35.86 -38.22
C ALA A 153 -24.10 37.15 -38.13
N ALA A 154 -23.25 37.26 -37.10
CA ALA A 154 -22.40 38.42 -36.82
C ALA A 154 -20.91 38.04 -36.85
N GLY A 155 -20.26 38.28 -37.99
CA GLY A 155 -18.85 38.01 -38.25
C GLY A 155 -18.58 37.78 -39.73
N SER A 156 -17.35 38.01 -40.20
CA SER A 156 -16.99 37.71 -41.59
C SER A 156 -17.08 36.21 -41.86
N TYR A 157 -17.78 35.81 -42.92
CA TYR A 157 -18.13 34.41 -43.23
C TYR A 157 -18.92 33.67 -42.13
N SER A 158 -19.58 34.39 -41.21
CA SER A 158 -20.50 33.75 -40.26
C SER A 158 -21.76 33.24 -40.98
N SER A 159 -22.33 32.14 -40.52
CA SER A 159 -23.53 31.52 -41.11
C SER A 159 -24.50 31.05 -40.04
N ALA A 160 -25.77 31.45 -40.13
CA ALA A 160 -26.83 31.02 -39.23
C ALA A 160 -28.05 30.50 -40.01
N ALA A 161 -28.56 29.35 -39.56
CA ALA A 161 -29.83 28.77 -40.01
C ALA A 161 -31.01 29.25 -39.14
N GLU A 162 -32.21 28.70 -39.34
CA GLU A 162 -33.47 29.10 -38.68
C GLU A 162 -33.33 29.25 -37.15
N SER A 163 -33.61 30.45 -36.63
CA SER A 163 -33.44 30.85 -35.21
C SER A 163 -32.05 30.57 -34.61
N GLY A 164 -31.03 30.35 -35.45
CA GLY A 164 -29.64 30.14 -35.04
C GLY A 164 -28.90 31.45 -34.80
N THR A 165 -27.94 31.43 -33.87
CA THR A 165 -27.09 32.57 -33.51
C THR A 165 -25.62 32.23 -33.70
N ALA A 166 -24.97 32.82 -34.71
CA ALA A 166 -23.56 32.65 -35.03
C ALA A 166 -22.81 33.98 -34.83
N VAL A 167 -21.87 34.04 -33.89
CA VAL A 167 -21.13 35.26 -33.53
C VAL A 167 -19.61 35.00 -33.54
N GLY A 168 -18.93 35.51 -34.56
CA GLY A 168 -17.50 35.32 -34.80
C GLY A 168 -17.18 35.13 -36.28
N THR A 169 -15.94 35.43 -36.67
CA THR A 169 -15.45 35.10 -38.02
C THR A 169 -15.53 33.58 -38.24
N GLY A 170 -16.16 33.13 -39.33
CA GLY A 170 -16.36 31.70 -39.63
C GLY A 170 -17.35 30.96 -38.72
N ALA A 171 -17.98 31.63 -37.74
CA ALA A 171 -18.93 31.00 -36.83
C ALA A 171 -20.14 30.43 -37.59
N THR A 172 -20.53 29.20 -37.32
CA THR A 172 -21.61 28.49 -38.02
C THR A 172 -22.61 27.90 -37.02
N ALA A 173 -23.88 28.32 -37.09
CA ALA A 173 -24.96 27.83 -36.24
C ALA A 173 -26.07 27.16 -37.08
N GLY A 174 -26.41 25.93 -36.72
CA GLY A 174 -27.59 25.21 -37.22
C GLY A 174 -28.91 25.71 -36.61
N VAL A 175 -29.98 24.98 -36.89
CA VAL A 175 -31.35 25.33 -36.46
C VAL A 175 -31.47 25.35 -34.93
N ASN A 176 -31.96 26.46 -34.39
CA ASN A 176 -32.02 26.77 -32.94
C ASN A 176 -30.65 26.69 -32.21
N ALA A 177 -29.52 26.69 -32.92
CA ALA A 177 -28.19 26.50 -32.34
C ALA A 177 -27.47 27.83 -32.04
N THR A 178 -26.49 27.81 -31.15
CA THR A 178 -25.71 29.00 -30.75
C THR A 178 -24.21 28.74 -30.88
N ALA A 179 -23.55 29.39 -31.85
CA ALA A 179 -22.11 29.33 -32.07
C ALA A 179 -21.47 30.70 -31.74
N VAL A 180 -20.59 30.76 -30.75
CA VAL A 180 -19.94 32.01 -30.30
C VAL A 180 -18.43 31.79 -30.18
N GLY A 181 -17.69 32.41 -31.08
CA GLY A 181 -16.24 32.27 -31.22
C GLY A 181 -15.79 32.27 -32.68
N VAL A 182 -14.52 32.58 -32.93
CA VAL A 182 -13.93 32.42 -34.27
C VAL A 182 -13.90 30.94 -34.63
N ASP A 183 -14.41 30.58 -35.80
CA ASP A 183 -14.57 29.20 -36.29
C ASP A 183 -15.33 28.27 -35.32
N ALA A 184 -16.25 28.82 -34.52
CA ALA A 184 -17.16 28.01 -33.67
C ALA A 184 -18.27 27.39 -34.53
N GLU A 185 -18.53 26.09 -34.39
CA GLU A 185 -19.49 25.33 -35.21
C GLU A 185 -20.52 24.62 -34.32
N ALA A 186 -21.72 25.20 -34.18
CA ALA A 186 -22.87 24.58 -33.54
C ALA A 186 -23.79 23.95 -34.61
N SER A 187 -23.28 22.93 -35.32
CA SER A 187 -23.97 22.31 -36.46
C SER A 187 -25.06 21.31 -36.07
N GLY A 188 -25.11 20.86 -34.81
CA GLY A 188 -26.24 20.10 -34.28
C GLY A 188 -27.48 20.96 -34.06
N ALA A 189 -28.67 20.41 -34.28
CA ALA A 189 -29.92 21.10 -33.95
C ALA A 189 -30.01 21.36 -32.44
N SER A 190 -30.39 22.58 -32.05
CA SER A 190 -30.42 23.03 -30.65
C SER A 190 -29.08 22.84 -29.89
N SER A 191 -27.95 22.89 -30.59
CA SER A 191 -26.61 22.74 -30.00
C SER A 191 -25.99 24.08 -29.61
N VAL A 192 -24.95 24.05 -28.77
CA VAL A 192 -24.22 25.27 -28.33
C VAL A 192 -22.71 25.05 -28.45
N ALA A 193 -22.01 25.91 -29.19
CA ALA A 193 -20.55 25.92 -29.29
C ALA A 193 -20.01 27.28 -28.82
N LEU A 194 -19.37 27.30 -27.64
CA LEU A 194 -18.86 28.54 -27.01
C LEU A 194 -17.34 28.47 -26.84
N GLY A 195 -16.62 29.07 -27.80
CA GLY A 195 -15.16 29.13 -27.84
C GLY A 195 -14.60 29.09 -29.26
N ASN A 196 -13.38 29.60 -29.46
CA ASN A 196 -12.69 29.50 -30.75
C ASN A 196 -12.47 28.03 -31.13
N GLY A 197 -12.91 27.62 -32.33
CA GLY A 197 -12.83 26.23 -32.79
C GLY A 197 -13.66 25.22 -31.99
N ALA A 198 -14.63 25.67 -31.19
CA ALA A 198 -15.55 24.75 -30.50
C ALA A 198 -16.55 24.14 -31.50
N THR A 199 -16.77 22.82 -31.46
CA THR A 199 -17.62 22.09 -32.41
C THR A 199 -18.68 21.26 -31.69
N ALA A 200 -19.93 21.73 -31.73
CA ALA A 200 -21.11 21.04 -31.20
C ALA A 200 -21.92 20.41 -32.36
N SER A 201 -21.46 19.26 -32.86
CA SER A 201 -22.01 18.60 -34.07
C SER A 201 -23.10 17.56 -33.78
N LYS A 202 -23.61 17.48 -32.55
CA LYS A 202 -24.69 16.58 -32.12
C LYS A 202 -25.88 17.38 -31.58
N ALA A 203 -27.10 16.89 -31.80
CA ALA A 203 -28.30 17.57 -31.37
C ALA A 203 -28.36 17.69 -29.83
N ASN A 204 -28.80 18.85 -29.33
CA ASN A 204 -28.86 19.20 -27.90
C ASN A 204 -27.51 19.14 -27.14
N SER A 205 -26.36 19.08 -27.82
CA SER A 205 -25.05 19.02 -27.18
C SER A 205 -24.37 20.39 -27.05
N VAL A 206 -23.48 20.51 -26.06
CA VAL A 206 -22.76 21.75 -25.71
C VAL A 206 -21.24 21.52 -25.77
N ALA A 207 -20.54 22.27 -26.62
CA ALA A 207 -19.08 22.37 -26.64
C ALA A 207 -18.64 23.66 -25.93
N LEU A 208 -17.99 23.53 -24.77
CA LEU A 208 -17.68 24.65 -23.87
C LEU A 208 -16.16 24.86 -23.70
N GLY A 209 -15.66 25.97 -24.23
CA GLY A 209 -14.24 26.33 -24.28
C GLY A 209 -13.63 26.09 -25.67
N ALA A 210 -12.50 26.74 -25.95
CA ALA A 210 -11.84 26.64 -27.27
C ALA A 210 -11.45 25.20 -27.63
N ASN A 211 -11.57 24.84 -28.92
CA ASN A 211 -11.28 23.50 -29.47
C ASN A 211 -12.00 22.34 -28.76
N SER A 212 -13.16 22.59 -28.13
CA SER A 212 -13.96 21.54 -27.49
C SER A 212 -14.88 20.87 -28.50
N THR A 213 -15.08 19.56 -28.40
CA THR A 213 -15.82 18.79 -29.42
C THR A 213 -16.83 17.84 -28.79
N THR A 214 -18.09 17.86 -29.26
CA THR A 214 -19.13 16.89 -28.88
C THR A 214 -19.20 15.80 -29.95
N ASN A 215 -18.25 14.88 -29.98
CA ASN A 215 -18.17 13.85 -31.03
C ASN A 215 -18.71 12.47 -30.63
N ALA A 216 -19.20 12.28 -29.39
CA ALA A 216 -19.53 10.96 -28.84
C ALA A 216 -20.70 10.26 -29.53
N ASP A 217 -20.74 8.93 -29.45
CA ASP A 217 -21.86 8.12 -29.96
C ASP A 217 -22.98 7.97 -28.92
N LEU A 218 -23.87 8.94 -28.92
CA LEU A 218 -25.06 9.01 -28.06
C LEU A 218 -26.12 7.93 -28.37
N THR A 219 -25.93 7.10 -29.40
CA THR A 219 -26.84 5.97 -29.70
C THR A 219 -26.58 4.76 -28.80
N THR A 220 -25.43 4.70 -28.14
CA THR A 220 -25.06 3.65 -27.18
C THR A 220 -25.44 4.04 -25.75
N THR A 221 -25.66 3.05 -24.88
CA THR A 221 -25.77 3.28 -23.42
C THR A 221 -24.39 3.58 -22.86
N ALA A 222 -24.26 4.68 -22.11
CA ALA A 222 -22.99 5.10 -21.53
C ALA A 222 -22.39 4.01 -20.59
N TYR A 223 -21.06 3.84 -20.69
CA TYR A 223 -20.21 2.91 -19.94
C TYR A 223 -20.92 1.73 -19.24
N THR A 224 -21.04 0.61 -19.94
CA THR A 224 -21.36 -0.69 -19.34
C THR A 224 -20.11 -1.26 -18.63
N PRO A 225 -20.10 -1.43 -17.29
CA PRO A 225 -18.91 -1.96 -16.61
C PRO A 225 -18.70 -3.45 -16.94
N THR A 226 -17.48 -3.83 -17.29
CA THR A 226 -17.13 -5.21 -17.68
C THR A 226 -16.37 -5.93 -16.57
N GLY A 227 -17.01 -6.88 -15.88
CA GLY A 227 -16.35 -7.68 -14.84
C GLY A 227 -17.30 -8.67 -14.15
N LEU A 228 -16.74 -9.65 -13.44
CA LEU A 228 -17.50 -10.53 -12.54
C LEU A 228 -18.06 -9.70 -11.38
N GLY A 229 -19.38 -9.75 -11.18
CA GLY A 229 -20.08 -8.96 -10.15
C GLY A 229 -20.47 -7.54 -10.58
N ALA A 230 -20.18 -7.11 -11.81
CA ALA A 230 -20.62 -5.82 -12.33
C ALA A 230 -22.15 -5.73 -12.40
N THR A 231 -22.76 -4.92 -11.54
CA THR A 231 -24.18 -4.55 -11.65
C THR A 231 -24.39 -3.62 -12.85
N PRO A 232 -25.34 -3.89 -13.76
CA PRO A 232 -25.66 -2.97 -14.85
C PRO A 232 -26.09 -1.60 -14.30
N ILE A 233 -25.34 -0.56 -14.65
CA ILE A 233 -25.73 0.82 -14.35
C ILE A 233 -26.99 1.12 -15.17
N ALA A 234 -28.03 1.66 -14.54
CA ALA A 234 -29.32 1.96 -15.16
C ALA A 234 -29.27 3.23 -16.04
N ALA A 235 -28.31 3.29 -16.96
CA ALA A 235 -28.10 4.41 -17.88
C ALA A 235 -29.03 4.32 -19.10
N THR A 236 -29.90 5.31 -19.27
CA THR A 236 -30.61 5.53 -20.55
C THR A 236 -29.67 6.11 -21.60
N THR A 237 -30.01 5.98 -22.89
CA THR A 237 -29.31 6.69 -23.97
C THR A 237 -29.38 8.21 -23.74
N ALA A 238 -28.24 8.89 -23.94
CA ALA A 238 -28.13 10.33 -23.72
C ALA A 238 -28.81 11.12 -24.84
N LYS A 239 -29.50 12.23 -24.50
CA LYS A 239 -30.16 13.10 -25.48
C LYS A 239 -29.27 14.21 -26.05
N GLY A 240 -28.09 14.38 -25.47
CA GLY A 240 -27.08 15.40 -25.73
C GLY A 240 -25.92 15.21 -24.73
N GLU A 241 -24.79 15.85 -24.96
CA GLU A 241 -23.61 15.81 -24.08
C GLU A 241 -23.06 17.22 -23.81
N VAL A 242 -22.36 17.41 -22.68
CA VAL A 242 -21.62 18.65 -22.39
C VAL A 242 -20.13 18.33 -22.41
N SER A 243 -19.45 18.77 -23.46
CA SER A 243 -18.02 18.56 -23.67
C SER A 243 -17.22 19.83 -23.33
N VAL A 244 -16.32 19.73 -22.35
CA VAL A 244 -15.45 20.83 -21.91
C VAL A 244 -14.05 20.80 -22.54
N GLY A 245 -13.85 20.01 -23.60
CA GLY A 245 -12.56 19.83 -24.26
C GLY A 245 -12.64 18.93 -25.48
N SER A 246 -11.49 18.43 -25.93
CA SER A 246 -11.37 17.40 -26.96
C SER A 246 -10.34 16.36 -26.51
N ALA A 247 -10.27 15.21 -27.19
CA ALA A 247 -9.37 14.13 -26.79
C ALA A 247 -7.90 14.60 -26.67
N GLY A 248 -7.27 14.36 -25.53
CA GLY A 248 -5.92 14.85 -25.18
C GLY A 248 -5.84 16.34 -24.83
N ASN A 249 -6.98 17.02 -24.71
CA ASN A 249 -7.14 18.45 -24.38
C ASN A 249 -8.27 18.65 -23.36
N GLU A 250 -8.44 17.69 -22.44
CA GLU A 250 -9.47 17.67 -21.41
C GLU A 250 -9.23 18.78 -20.36
N ARG A 251 -10.31 19.26 -19.73
CA ARG A 251 -10.26 20.33 -18.71
C ARG A 251 -10.71 19.83 -17.35
N ARG A 252 -10.05 20.30 -16.29
CA ARG A 252 -10.43 20.02 -14.90
C ARG A 252 -11.72 20.75 -14.54
N LEU A 253 -12.71 20.02 -14.03
CA LEU A 253 -13.82 20.61 -13.28
C LEU A 253 -13.40 20.74 -11.81
N THR A 254 -13.49 21.94 -11.26
CA THR A 254 -13.15 22.27 -9.87
C THR A 254 -14.36 22.85 -9.15
N ASN A 255 -14.36 22.82 -7.81
CA ASN A 255 -15.47 23.24 -6.95
C ASN A 255 -16.77 22.44 -7.14
N VAL A 256 -16.68 21.23 -7.69
CA VAL A 256 -17.78 20.26 -7.73
C VAL A 256 -18.07 19.79 -6.30
N ALA A 257 -19.30 19.99 -5.84
CA ALA A 257 -19.77 19.50 -4.55
C ALA A 257 -19.88 17.96 -4.53
N ALA A 258 -20.12 17.37 -3.36
CA ALA A 258 -20.38 15.93 -3.29
C ALA A 258 -21.78 15.62 -3.85
N GLY A 259 -21.85 14.85 -4.94
CA GLY A 259 -23.11 14.41 -5.55
C GLY A 259 -23.94 13.52 -4.62
N ALA A 260 -25.27 13.70 -4.61
CA ALA A 260 -26.21 13.00 -3.74
C ALA A 260 -27.13 12.03 -4.50
N ALA A 261 -27.42 12.30 -5.76
CA ALA A 261 -28.17 11.42 -6.66
C ALA A 261 -27.23 10.59 -7.56
N ALA A 262 -27.74 9.46 -8.07
CA ALA A 262 -26.97 8.53 -8.91
C ALA A 262 -26.56 9.08 -10.30
N THR A 263 -26.99 10.30 -10.64
CA THR A 263 -26.66 11.02 -11.89
C THR A 263 -25.80 12.26 -11.65
N ASP A 264 -25.39 12.53 -10.41
CA ASP A 264 -24.59 13.71 -10.08
C ASP A 264 -23.10 13.49 -10.41
N ALA A 265 -22.37 14.58 -10.63
CA ALA A 265 -20.93 14.52 -10.84
C ALA A 265 -20.19 14.15 -9.53
N VAL A 266 -19.42 13.07 -9.55
CA VAL A 266 -18.59 12.63 -8.42
C VAL A 266 -17.35 13.53 -8.31
N ASN A 267 -17.13 14.15 -7.16
CA ASN A 267 -15.94 14.96 -6.92
C ASN A 267 -14.76 14.13 -6.37
N VAL A 268 -13.56 14.70 -6.36
CA VAL A 268 -12.35 13.99 -5.89
C VAL A 268 -12.47 13.54 -4.42
N SER A 269 -13.12 14.30 -3.53
CA SER A 269 -13.30 13.87 -2.13
C SER A 269 -14.24 12.66 -1.99
N GLN A 270 -15.26 12.54 -2.85
CA GLN A 270 -16.11 11.35 -2.89
C GLN A 270 -15.37 10.17 -3.51
N LEU A 271 -14.61 10.39 -4.59
CA LEU A 271 -13.78 9.36 -5.18
C LEU A 271 -12.76 8.87 -4.15
N SER A 272 -12.02 9.75 -3.47
CA SER A 272 -11.10 9.39 -2.38
C SER A 272 -11.79 8.76 -1.16
N ALA A 273 -13.07 9.02 -0.90
CA ALA A 273 -13.85 8.32 0.13
C ALA A 273 -14.37 6.94 -0.33
N VAL A 274 -14.42 6.68 -1.64
CA VAL A 274 -14.60 5.34 -2.23
C VAL A 274 -13.25 4.62 -2.30
N ASP A 275 -12.18 5.33 -2.67
CA ASP A 275 -10.77 4.88 -2.68
C ASP A 275 -10.37 4.40 -1.28
N SER A 276 -10.59 5.22 -0.24
CA SER A 276 -10.38 4.81 1.17
C SER A 276 -11.26 3.63 1.60
N LYS A 277 -12.40 3.39 0.94
CA LYS A 277 -13.23 2.18 1.16
C LYS A 277 -12.75 0.99 0.35
N VAL A 278 -12.10 1.20 -0.79
CA VAL A 278 -11.44 0.16 -1.61
C VAL A 278 -10.13 -0.26 -0.97
N ASP A 279 -9.33 0.68 -0.43
CA ASP A 279 -8.19 0.42 0.44
C ASP A 279 -8.62 -0.28 1.73
N SER A 280 -9.66 0.23 2.41
CA SER A 280 -10.21 -0.45 3.58
C SER A 280 -10.78 -1.83 3.22
N LEU A 281 -11.28 -2.06 2.01
CA LEU A 281 -11.71 -3.38 1.55
C LEU A 281 -10.50 -4.26 1.21
N ALA A 282 -9.44 -3.73 0.60
CA ALA A 282 -8.21 -4.44 0.28
C ALA A 282 -7.45 -4.87 1.55
N ASN A 283 -7.52 -4.05 2.60
CA ASN A 283 -6.94 -4.33 3.92
C ASN A 283 -7.81 -5.25 4.78
N ASN A 284 -9.16 -5.21 4.64
CA ASN A 284 -10.08 -6.00 5.45
C ASN A 284 -10.61 -7.28 4.76
N ALA A 285 -10.37 -7.47 3.47
CA ALA A 285 -10.79 -8.65 2.71
C ALA A 285 -9.61 -9.56 2.38
N VAL A 286 -9.88 -10.86 2.42
CA VAL A 286 -8.94 -11.89 1.97
C VAL A 286 -8.81 -11.82 0.44
N GLN A 287 -7.60 -11.59 -0.05
CA GLN A 287 -7.28 -11.51 -1.48
C GLN A 287 -6.62 -12.81 -1.97
N TYR A 288 -6.68 -13.05 -3.29
CA TYR A 288 -5.84 -14.06 -3.93
C TYR A 288 -4.42 -13.55 -4.09
N ASP A 289 -3.44 -14.44 -4.03
CA ASP A 289 -2.05 -14.09 -4.33
C ASP A 289 -1.89 -13.62 -5.79
N THR A 290 -0.80 -12.94 -6.12
CA THR A 290 -0.46 -12.60 -7.51
C THR A 290 0.49 -13.62 -8.13
N ASN A 291 0.18 -14.07 -9.34
CA ASN A 291 1.13 -14.71 -10.24
C ASN A 291 2.27 -13.73 -10.60
N PRO A 292 3.43 -14.20 -11.07
CA PRO A 292 4.55 -13.34 -11.49
C PRO A 292 4.24 -12.38 -12.66
N ASP A 293 3.13 -12.55 -13.36
CA ASP A 293 2.62 -11.65 -14.41
C ASP A 293 1.65 -10.57 -13.89
N GLY A 294 1.40 -10.54 -12.57
CA GLY A 294 0.45 -9.63 -11.93
C GLY A 294 -1.01 -10.09 -11.97
N THR A 295 -1.33 -11.25 -12.54
CA THR A 295 -2.69 -11.79 -12.53
C THR A 295 -3.01 -12.50 -11.21
N ALA A 296 -4.28 -12.56 -10.81
CA ALA A 296 -4.70 -13.23 -9.58
C ALA A 296 -4.50 -14.76 -9.66
N ASN A 297 -3.60 -15.29 -8.82
CA ASN A 297 -3.39 -16.71 -8.59
C ASN A 297 -4.56 -17.30 -7.79
N LYS A 298 -5.61 -17.74 -8.50
CA LYS A 298 -6.78 -18.37 -7.88
C LYS A 298 -6.51 -19.73 -7.22
N GLY A 299 -5.26 -20.23 -7.27
CA GLY A 299 -4.82 -21.42 -6.55
C GLY A 299 -4.22 -21.13 -5.17
N SER A 300 -4.01 -19.87 -4.78
CA SER A 300 -3.35 -19.52 -3.51
C SER A 300 -3.88 -18.21 -2.89
N VAL A 301 -3.81 -18.14 -1.56
CA VAL A 301 -4.32 -17.05 -0.71
C VAL A 301 -3.39 -16.92 0.49
N THR A 302 -2.56 -15.88 0.52
CA THR A 302 -1.78 -15.49 1.71
C THR A 302 -2.60 -14.51 2.55
N LEU A 303 -2.73 -14.78 3.85
CA LEU A 303 -3.48 -13.93 4.77
C LEU A 303 -2.53 -12.88 5.39
N ALA A 304 -2.93 -11.61 5.39
CA ALA A 304 -2.13 -10.49 5.92
C ALA A 304 -2.23 -10.35 7.46
N GLY A 305 -1.89 -11.46 8.11
CA GLY A 305 -1.44 -11.56 9.49
C GLY A 305 -0.37 -12.68 9.51
N PRO A 306 0.27 -13.02 10.64
CA PRO A 306 1.56 -13.71 10.52
C PRO A 306 1.62 -15.19 10.01
N THR A 307 2.82 -15.67 9.65
CA THR A 307 3.10 -16.79 8.70
C THR A 307 2.96 -18.22 9.22
N SER A 308 2.30 -19.09 8.43
CA SER A 308 2.39 -20.56 8.51
C SER A 308 3.78 -21.19 8.24
N THR A 309 4.66 -21.35 9.25
CA THR A 309 5.71 -22.40 9.25
C THR A 309 5.45 -23.43 10.35
N ASP A 310 5.28 -23.00 11.60
CA ASP A 310 4.95 -23.85 12.76
C ASP A 310 3.48 -24.32 12.80
N GLY A 311 2.56 -23.57 12.19
CA GLY A 311 1.12 -23.81 12.28
C GLY A 311 0.25 -22.64 12.76
N GLY A 312 0.82 -21.58 13.36
CA GLY A 312 0.12 -20.33 13.67
C GLY A 312 -0.12 -20.02 15.15
N ALA A 313 0.67 -20.55 16.09
CA ALA A 313 0.28 -20.51 17.52
C ALA A 313 0.31 -19.11 18.20
N THR A 314 1.07 -18.14 17.68
CA THR A 314 0.85 -16.69 17.85
C THR A 314 1.05 -16.01 16.51
N GLY A 315 0.57 -14.78 16.35
CA GLY A 315 0.39 -14.21 15.02
C GLY A 315 -0.71 -14.96 14.27
N GLY A 316 -0.49 -15.32 13.01
CA GLY A 316 -1.48 -15.93 12.16
C GLY A 316 -2.51 -14.93 11.64
N THR A 317 -3.36 -15.40 10.74
CA THR A 317 -4.74 -14.91 10.68
C THR A 317 -5.64 -16.02 11.18
N THR A 318 -6.13 -15.91 12.41
CA THR A 318 -7.04 -16.91 12.99
C THR A 318 -8.41 -16.87 12.31
N ILE A 319 -8.68 -17.81 11.40
CA ILE A 319 -9.99 -17.91 10.74
C ILE A 319 -11.02 -18.52 11.70
N THR A 320 -11.94 -17.70 12.20
CA THR A 320 -13.05 -18.15 13.06
C THR A 320 -14.34 -18.38 12.27
N ASN A 321 -15.33 -19.03 12.90
CA ASN A 321 -16.66 -19.29 12.32
C ASN A 321 -16.69 -20.13 11.01
N VAL A 322 -15.64 -20.91 10.74
CA VAL A 322 -15.59 -21.88 9.62
C VAL A 322 -16.65 -22.97 9.86
N HIS A 323 -17.46 -23.29 8.83
CA HIS A 323 -18.44 -24.39 8.90
C HIS A 323 -17.75 -25.77 8.90
N GLN A 324 -18.47 -26.84 9.25
CA GLN A 324 -17.93 -28.19 9.08
C GLN A 324 -17.90 -28.55 7.57
N GLY A 325 -16.70 -28.75 7.02
CA GLY A 325 -16.47 -29.17 5.63
C GLY A 325 -16.74 -30.65 5.39
N THR A 326 -16.90 -31.06 4.14
CA THR A 326 -17.14 -32.47 3.78
C THR A 326 -15.83 -33.26 3.87
N VAL A 327 -15.71 -34.21 4.80
CA VAL A 327 -14.50 -35.05 4.91
C VAL A 327 -14.57 -36.20 3.90
N SER A 328 -13.82 -36.11 2.79
CA SER A 328 -13.71 -37.17 1.77
C SER A 328 -12.40 -37.05 0.97
N ALA A 329 -12.01 -38.13 0.29
CA ALA A 329 -10.72 -38.24 -0.41
C ALA A 329 -10.52 -37.29 -1.62
N THR A 330 -11.55 -36.55 -2.02
CA THR A 330 -11.49 -35.53 -3.09
C THR A 330 -12.08 -34.19 -2.65
N SER A 331 -12.18 -33.95 -1.34
CA SER A 331 -12.72 -32.69 -0.81
C SER A 331 -11.70 -31.56 -0.89
N THR A 332 -12.19 -30.36 -1.20
CA THR A 332 -11.45 -29.10 -1.08
C THR A 332 -12.09 -28.17 -0.03
N ASP A 333 -13.02 -28.68 0.79
CA ASP A 333 -13.65 -27.91 1.85
C ASP A 333 -12.65 -27.68 3.00
N ALA A 334 -12.60 -26.46 3.54
CA ALA A 334 -11.85 -26.17 4.75
C ALA A 334 -12.47 -26.93 5.95
N ILE A 335 -11.67 -27.74 6.65
CA ILE A 335 -12.08 -28.36 7.91
C ILE A 335 -12.01 -27.32 9.03
N ASN A 336 -13.01 -27.30 9.92
CA ASN A 336 -13.00 -26.39 11.06
C ASN A 336 -12.37 -27.04 12.31
N GLY A 337 -12.02 -26.21 13.30
CA GLY A 337 -11.44 -26.67 14.56
C GLY A 337 -12.29 -27.71 15.28
N ALA A 338 -13.62 -27.66 15.18
CA ALA A 338 -14.51 -28.66 15.78
C ALA A 338 -14.44 -30.04 15.07
N GLN A 339 -14.14 -30.08 13.76
CA GLN A 339 -13.90 -31.32 13.02
C GLN A 339 -12.52 -31.88 13.27
N LEU A 340 -11.49 -31.03 13.29
CA LEU A 340 -10.14 -31.45 13.67
C LEU A 340 -10.15 -32.02 15.09
N TYR A 341 -10.80 -31.33 16.03
CA TYR A 341 -11.10 -31.82 17.38
C TYR A 341 -11.94 -33.12 17.37
N SER A 342 -12.88 -33.28 16.43
CA SER A 342 -13.66 -34.53 16.27
C SER A 342 -12.82 -35.75 15.87
N ILE A 343 -11.65 -35.52 15.26
CA ILE A 343 -10.69 -36.56 14.84
C ILE A 343 -9.55 -36.70 15.87
N ALA A 344 -9.01 -35.59 16.37
CA ALA A 344 -7.92 -35.56 17.35
C ALA A 344 -8.39 -35.96 18.76
N GLY A 345 -9.42 -35.33 19.30
CA GLY A 345 -9.79 -35.41 20.73
C GLY A 345 -9.64 -34.05 21.41
N ASP A 346 -9.62 -34.06 22.75
CA ASP A 346 -9.28 -32.88 23.54
C ASP A 346 -7.76 -32.77 23.66
N THR A 347 -7.20 -31.76 22.98
CA THR A 347 -5.76 -31.50 22.85
C THR A 347 -5.25 -30.45 23.84
N ASN A 348 -6.09 -29.96 24.76
CA ASN A 348 -5.66 -29.07 25.85
C ASN A 348 -4.53 -29.74 26.66
N SER A 349 -3.47 -29.00 26.97
CA SER A 349 -2.33 -29.48 27.79
C SER A 349 -2.79 -30.20 29.06
N ALA A 350 -3.81 -29.70 29.77
CA ALA A 350 -4.35 -30.34 30.97
C ALA A 350 -5.13 -31.66 30.71
N TYR A 351 -5.51 -31.93 29.46
CA TYR A 351 -6.17 -33.15 29.03
C TYR A 351 -5.17 -34.14 28.41
N THR A 352 -4.23 -33.68 27.59
CA THR A 352 -3.15 -34.50 27.01
C THR A 352 -2.17 -34.96 28.08
N SER A 353 -1.78 -34.10 29.02
CA SER A 353 -0.96 -34.47 30.19
C SER A 353 -1.66 -35.41 31.19
N LYS A 354 -2.87 -35.88 30.89
CA LYS A 354 -3.68 -36.79 31.73
C LYS A 354 -4.30 -37.97 30.97
N ASN A 355 -4.41 -37.89 29.65
CA ASN A 355 -5.04 -38.89 28.78
C ASN A 355 -4.21 -39.25 27.54
N GLY A 356 -3.09 -38.56 27.32
CA GLY A 356 -2.21 -38.69 26.17
C GLY A 356 -2.51 -37.75 25.01
N SER A 357 -1.46 -37.45 24.25
CA SER A 357 -1.59 -36.95 22.88
C SER A 357 -1.83 -38.11 21.89
N GLY A 358 -2.20 -37.76 20.66
CA GLY A 358 -2.60 -38.71 19.61
C GLY A 358 -4.11 -38.70 19.33
N ILE A 359 -4.47 -39.08 18.10
CA ILE A 359 -5.84 -38.98 17.60
C ILE A 359 -6.83 -39.91 18.32
N ARG A 360 -8.13 -39.65 18.19
CA ARG A 360 -9.22 -40.22 18.99
C ARG A 360 -9.26 -41.75 19.09
N TYR A 361 -8.73 -42.46 18.09
CA TYR A 361 -8.62 -43.92 18.04
C TYR A 361 -7.24 -44.49 18.44
N PHE A 362 -6.21 -43.66 18.49
CA PHE A 362 -4.83 -44.01 18.88
C PHE A 362 -4.28 -42.93 19.82
N ARG A 363 -4.62 -43.01 21.11
CA ARG A 363 -4.17 -42.10 22.17
C ARG A 363 -3.07 -42.75 23.00
N VAL A 364 -2.05 -41.98 23.37
CA VAL A 364 -0.87 -42.50 24.07
C VAL A 364 -0.68 -41.77 25.38
N ASN A 365 -1.14 -42.38 26.47
CA ASN A 365 -1.29 -41.74 27.78
C ASN A 365 0.01 -41.58 28.57
N ASP A 366 0.92 -40.74 28.06
CA ASP A 366 2.13 -40.33 28.76
C ASP A 366 2.01 -38.90 29.31
N SER A 367 1.97 -38.80 30.63
CA SER A 367 1.94 -37.54 31.37
C SER A 367 3.36 -37.04 31.65
N GLY A 368 3.99 -36.36 30.67
CA GLY A 368 5.26 -35.65 30.91
C GLY A 368 6.33 -35.72 29.81
N ASN A 369 6.12 -36.46 28.72
CA ASN A 369 7.05 -36.50 27.58
C ASN A 369 6.62 -35.49 26.48
N PRO A 370 7.55 -34.76 25.83
CA PRO A 370 7.24 -33.68 24.88
C PRO A 370 6.72 -34.20 23.54
N GLN A 371 5.47 -33.88 23.21
CA GLN A 371 4.67 -34.44 22.11
C GLN A 371 5.45 -34.80 20.82
N GLY A 372 5.60 -36.10 20.56
CA GLY A 372 6.09 -36.68 19.31
C GLY A 372 5.13 -37.75 18.77
N ASP A 373 4.82 -37.69 17.47
CA ASP A 373 3.75 -38.49 16.85
C ASP A 373 4.24 -39.82 16.25
N ALA A 374 3.36 -40.83 16.24
CA ALA A 374 3.66 -42.16 15.70
C ALA A 374 3.91 -42.11 14.17
N TYR A 375 5.12 -42.45 13.72
CA TYR A 375 5.59 -42.24 12.36
C TYR A 375 5.88 -43.58 11.64
N ALA A 376 4.91 -44.04 10.84
CA ALA A 376 5.08 -45.20 9.96
C ALA A 376 5.41 -44.75 8.52
N THR A 377 6.56 -45.16 8.00
CA THR A 377 7.04 -44.78 6.66
C THR A 377 7.54 -45.93 5.80
N GLY A 378 7.62 -47.14 6.35
CA GLY A 378 7.75 -48.32 5.51
C GLY A 378 6.46 -48.54 4.69
N PRO A 379 6.55 -48.93 3.41
CA PRO A 379 5.38 -49.39 2.67
C PRO A 379 4.67 -50.54 3.42
N ASP A 380 3.35 -50.44 3.62
CA ASP A 380 2.54 -51.33 4.48
C ASP A 380 2.93 -51.38 5.98
N ALA A 381 3.71 -50.43 6.50
CA ALA A 381 4.11 -50.42 7.92
C ALA A 381 3.03 -49.86 8.86
N THR A 382 3.17 -50.09 10.17
CA THR A 382 2.21 -49.65 11.21
C THR A 382 2.93 -49.22 12.48
N ALA A 383 2.71 -47.98 12.92
CA ALA A 383 3.25 -47.42 14.15
C ALA A 383 2.12 -47.00 15.10
N VAL A 384 2.18 -47.42 16.38
CA VAL A 384 1.17 -47.08 17.40
C VAL A 384 1.83 -46.85 18.76
N GLY A 385 1.94 -45.58 19.15
CA GLY A 385 2.63 -45.13 20.36
C GLY A 385 3.30 -43.78 20.10
N TYR A 386 3.51 -42.98 21.15
CA TYR A 386 4.19 -41.67 21.07
C TYR A 386 5.57 -41.90 20.45
N ASP A 387 5.87 -41.23 19.34
CA ASP A 387 7.03 -41.49 18.45
C ASP A 387 7.40 -42.98 18.27
N ALA A 388 6.39 -43.86 18.18
CA ALA A 388 6.59 -45.20 17.66
C ALA A 388 6.92 -45.09 16.15
N GLN A 389 7.90 -45.83 15.67
CA GLN A 389 8.56 -45.56 14.40
C GLN A 389 8.68 -46.81 13.52
N ALA A 390 7.75 -46.97 12.57
CA ALA A 390 7.69 -48.15 11.69
C ALA A 390 8.17 -47.80 10.28
N SER A 391 9.47 -47.66 10.10
CA SER A 391 10.11 -47.23 8.84
C SER A 391 10.49 -48.38 7.90
N GLY A 392 10.44 -49.64 8.36
CA GLY A 392 10.70 -50.81 7.53
C GLY A 392 9.48 -51.23 6.72
N ALA A 393 9.64 -51.62 5.46
CA ALA A 393 8.50 -52.09 4.65
C ALA A 393 7.79 -53.27 5.32
N ARG A 394 6.48 -53.18 5.58
CA ARG A 394 5.64 -54.15 6.31
C ARG A 394 5.99 -54.32 7.79
N ALA A 395 6.69 -53.35 8.38
CA ALA A 395 7.12 -53.40 9.78
C ALA A 395 6.04 -52.92 10.76
N ILE A 396 6.09 -53.37 12.01
CA ILE A 396 5.08 -53.09 13.04
C ILE A 396 5.77 -52.61 14.32
N ALA A 397 5.58 -51.34 14.67
CA ALA A 397 6.01 -50.72 15.92
C ALA A 397 4.80 -50.46 16.83
N MET A 398 4.71 -51.09 18.00
CA MET A 398 3.56 -50.93 18.91
C MET A 398 4.00 -50.77 20.38
N GLY A 399 3.80 -49.56 20.91
CA GLY A 399 4.31 -49.08 22.18
C GLY A 399 5.06 -47.76 21.95
N PRO A 400 4.97 -46.77 22.87
CA PRO A 400 5.68 -45.50 22.71
C PRO A 400 7.18 -45.71 22.50
N LEU A 401 7.79 -44.99 21.57
CA LEU A 401 9.20 -45.05 21.16
C LEU A 401 9.67 -46.42 20.65
N SER A 402 8.76 -47.35 20.34
CA SER A 402 9.14 -48.60 19.67
C SER A 402 9.56 -48.34 18.22
N ILE A 403 10.61 -48.99 17.73
CA ILE A 403 11.17 -48.76 16.39
C ILE A 403 11.20 -50.06 15.60
N ALA A 404 10.43 -50.14 14.52
CA ALA A 404 10.40 -51.28 13.59
C ALA A 404 10.88 -50.80 12.22
N SER A 405 12.20 -50.65 12.07
CA SER A 405 12.83 -50.06 10.87
C SER A 405 13.34 -51.08 9.85
N GLY A 406 13.43 -52.36 10.21
CA GLY A 406 13.79 -53.43 9.28
C GLY A 406 12.60 -53.88 8.44
N ALA A 407 12.81 -54.25 7.17
CA ALA A 407 11.69 -54.71 6.32
C ALA A 407 11.08 -56.01 6.89
N GLY A 408 9.78 -56.00 7.20
CA GLY A 408 9.06 -57.10 7.85
C GLY A 408 9.34 -57.27 9.34
N SER A 409 9.97 -56.28 9.99
CA SER A 409 10.29 -56.32 11.42
C SER A 409 9.09 -56.07 12.34
N VAL A 410 9.13 -56.57 13.57
CA VAL A 410 8.04 -56.43 14.55
C VAL A 410 8.59 -56.06 15.92
N ALA A 411 8.35 -54.83 16.37
CA ALA A 411 8.78 -54.28 17.65
C ALA A 411 7.54 -53.97 18.52
N ILE A 412 7.34 -54.71 19.62
CA ILE A 412 6.11 -54.60 20.43
C ILE A 412 6.44 -54.52 21.92
N GLY A 413 6.05 -53.41 22.54
CA GLY A 413 6.46 -52.94 23.87
C GLY A 413 6.96 -51.50 23.76
N MET A 414 6.82 -50.69 24.81
CA MET A 414 7.49 -49.38 24.88
C MET A 414 8.99 -49.54 24.57
N THR A 415 9.57 -48.63 23.78
CA THR A 415 11.00 -48.63 23.40
C THR A 415 11.54 -49.92 22.76
N ALA A 416 10.67 -50.88 22.41
CA ALA A 416 11.08 -52.11 21.73
C ALA A 416 11.58 -51.78 20.31
N SER A 417 12.75 -52.29 19.90
CA SER A 417 13.46 -51.82 18.70
C SER A 417 13.87 -52.98 17.79
N ALA A 418 13.02 -53.32 16.82
CA ALA A 418 13.26 -54.35 15.81
C ALA A 418 13.78 -53.70 14.50
N THR A 419 15.07 -53.37 14.44
CA THR A 419 15.64 -52.64 13.29
C THR A 419 16.22 -53.53 12.19
N GLY A 420 16.38 -54.83 12.47
CA GLY A 420 16.85 -55.80 11.46
C GLY A 420 15.74 -56.20 10.50
N THR A 421 16.06 -56.42 9.22
CA THR A 421 15.10 -57.05 8.28
C THR A 421 14.58 -58.37 8.88
N THR A 422 13.26 -58.56 8.83
CA THR A 422 12.52 -59.70 9.43
C THR A 422 12.78 -59.99 10.92
N SER A 423 13.39 -59.06 11.65
CA SER A 423 13.64 -59.17 13.08
C SER A 423 12.36 -59.03 13.94
N VAL A 424 12.37 -59.61 15.13
CA VAL A 424 11.21 -59.56 16.05
C VAL A 424 11.66 -59.24 17.47
N ALA A 425 11.20 -58.12 18.03
CA ALA A 425 11.49 -57.68 19.39
C ALA A 425 10.18 -57.55 20.19
N LEU A 426 10.01 -58.37 21.25
CA LEU A 426 8.74 -58.53 21.96
C LEU A 426 8.91 -58.43 23.48
N GLY A 427 8.42 -57.32 24.03
CA GLY A 427 8.64 -56.86 25.41
C GLY A 427 9.14 -55.41 25.40
N GLY A 428 8.89 -54.63 26.44
CA GLY A 428 9.45 -53.27 26.53
C GLY A 428 10.98 -53.29 26.44
N ASP A 429 11.60 -52.34 25.75
CA ASP A 429 13.04 -52.26 25.49
C ASP A 429 13.65 -53.48 24.76
N ALA A 430 12.82 -54.46 24.35
CA ALA A 430 13.30 -55.62 23.64
C ALA A 430 13.87 -55.15 22.30
N THR A 431 15.10 -55.50 21.96
CA THR A 431 15.82 -54.90 20.82
C THR A 431 16.34 -55.99 19.88
N ALA A 432 15.78 -56.11 18.69
CA ALA A 432 16.15 -57.09 17.68
C ALA A 432 16.74 -56.38 16.45
N SER A 433 18.01 -55.97 16.52
CA SER A 433 18.52 -54.90 15.64
C SER A 433 19.12 -55.36 14.29
N ASP A 434 19.28 -56.67 14.08
CA ASP A 434 19.99 -57.26 12.93
C ASP A 434 19.14 -58.33 12.23
N ILE A 435 19.50 -58.72 11.00
CA ILE A 435 18.62 -59.50 10.10
C ILE A 435 18.23 -60.86 10.70
N ASP A 436 16.94 -61.20 10.64
CA ASP A 436 16.31 -62.39 11.22
C ASP A 436 16.57 -62.61 12.73
N ALA A 437 17.02 -61.57 13.47
CA ALA A 437 17.24 -61.67 14.91
C ALA A 437 15.93 -61.58 15.71
N VAL A 438 15.83 -62.31 16.82
CA VAL A 438 14.56 -62.49 17.57
C VAL A 438 14.78 -62.33 19.08
N ALA A 439 14.28 -61.23 19.66
CA ALA A 439 14.38 -60.90 21.07
C ALA A 439 13.02 -61.02 21.76
N ILE A 440 12.88 -61.92 22.74
CA ILE A 440 11.59 -62.22 23.39
C ILE A 440 11.71 -62.15 24.92
N GLY A 441 11.19 -61.06 25.47
CA GLY A 441 11.22 -60.67 26.87
C GLY A 441 11.52 -59.18 27.02
N ASN A 442 11.01 -58.53 28.06
CA ASN A 442 11.40 -57.15 28.39
C ASN A 442 12.94 -57.08 28.60
N GLY A 443 13.57 -56.06 28.01
CA GLY A 443 15.02 -55.89 27.95
C GLY A 443 15.80 -57.02 27.25
N ALA A 444 15.12 -57.95 26.57
CA ALA A 444 15.82 -58.97 25.80
C ALA A 444 16.38 -58.34 24.51
N ALA A 445 17.66 -58.56 24.20
CA ALA A 445 18.30 -57.90 23.06
C ALA A 445 18.96 -58.92 22.11
N ALA A 446 18.38 -59.11 20.93
CA ALA A 446 18.88 -59.97 19.86
C ALA A 446 19.54 -59.11 18.77
N THR A 447 20.77 -58.65 19.02
CA THR A 447 21.40 -57.58 18.23
C THR A 447 22.44 -58.07 17.21
N ALA A 448 22.39 -59.36 16.85
CA ALA A 448 23.26 -59.99 15.87
C ALA A 448 22.47 -60.93 14.95
N ALA A 449 22.81 -60.99 13.66
CA ALA A 449 22.06 -61.68 12.63
C ALA A 449 21.69 -63.14 13.01
N ASN A 450 20.48 -63.56 12.63
CA ASN A 450 19.86 -64.86 12.90
C ASN A 450 19.88 -65.31 14.38
N SER A 451 20.16 -64.42 15.35
CA SER A 451 20.33 -64.79 16.75
C SER A 451 19.04 -64.62 17.55
N VAL A 452 18.84 -65.47 18.56
CA VAL A 452 17.62 -65.53 19.36
C VAL A 452 17.93 -65.24 20.83
N ALA A 453 17.44 -64.12 21.36
CA ALA A 453 17.57 -63.73 22.75
C ALA A 453 16.28 -64.10 23.49
N LEU A 454 16.29 -65.21 24.24
CA LEU A 454 15.09 -65.87 24.73
C LEU A 454 14.94 -65.77 26.25
N GLY A 455 13.92 -65.03 26.69
CA GLY A 455 13.63 -64.72 28.10
C GLY A 455 13.99 -63.27 28.45
N ALA A 456 13.31 -62.71 29.46
CA ALA A 456 13.55 -61.33 29.91
C ALA A 456 15.03 -61.12 30.29
N ASN A 457 15.60 -60.00 29.83
CA ASN A 457 17.01 -59.64 29.89
C ASN A 457 17.99 -60.71 29.37
N SER A 458 17.55 -61.70 28.60
CA SER A 458 18.46 -62.52 27.79
C SER A 458 18.96 -61.66 26.62
N THR A 459 20.25 -61.69 26.33
CA THR A 459 20.85 -60.87 25.28
C THR A 459 21.76 -61.72 24.42
N THR A 460 21.65 -61.67 23.09
CA THR A 460 22.62 -62.30 22.18
C THR A 460 23.83 -61.38 22.08
N THR A 461 24.81 -61.63 22.94
CA THR A 461 26.05 -60.86 23.05
C THR A 461 27.13 -61.30 22.08
N ALA A 462 26.91 -62.38 21.31
CA ALA A 462 27.83 -62.80 20.28
C ALA A 462 27.95 -61.75 19.17
N ASP A 463 29.09 -61.04 19.19
CA ASP A 463 29.74 -60.62 17.95
C ASP A 463 30.09 -61.88 17.15
N LEU A 464 29.14 -62.33 16.33
CA LEU A 464 29.23 -63.54 15.50
C LEU A 464 30.41 -63.49 14.52
N SER A 465 30.92 -62.30 14.20
CA SER A 465 32.10 -62.14 13.34
C SER A 465 33.40 -62.59 14.04
N LYS A 466 33.38 -62.74 15.37
CA LYS A 466 34.51 -63.24 16.16
C LYS A 466 34.39 -64.77 16.41
N PRO A 467 35.51 -65.52 16.46
CA PRO A 467 35.48 -66.98 16.57
C PRO A 467 35.09 -67.47 17.96
N ALA A 468 34.60 -68.71 18.06
CA ALA A 468 34.30 -69.32 19.35
C ALA A 468 35.56 -69.64 20.17
N GLN A 469 35.40 -69.75 21.50
CA GLN A 469 36.44 -70.00 22.52
C GLN A 469 37.63 -70.85 22.04
N THR A 470 38.82 -70.26 22.05
CA THR A 470 40.05 -70.87 21.50
C THR A 470 40.84 -71.63 22.57
N PHE A 471 41.18 -72.89 22.32
CA PHE A 471 41.92 -73.81 23.22
C PHE A 471 42.89 -74.71 22.44
N GLY A 472 44.00 -75.19 23.04
CA GLY A 472 44.70 -76.42 22.62
C GLY A 472 46.21 -76.35 22.41
N ALA A 473 46.75 -75.19 22.03
CA ALA A 473 48.17 -74.84 22.12
C ALA A 473 48.53 -73.39 22.62
N ASP A 474 47.66 -72.51 23.15
CA ASP A 474 46.22 -72.63 23.40
C ASP A 474 45.26 -72.28 22.22
N PRO A 475 45.63 -72.46 20.93
CA PRO A 475 44.62 -72.51 19.83
C PRO A 475 44.16 -73.87 19.24
N ALA A 476 44.81 -75.01 19.49
CA ALA A 476 44.77 -76.17 18.57
C ALA A 476 43.57 -77.17 18.58
N THR A 477 42.56 -77.07 19.45
CA THR A 477 41.52 -78.11 19.64
C THR A 477 40.09 -77.65 19.99
N ILE A 478 39.87 -76.40 20.42
CA ILE A 478 38.54 -75.77 20.34
C ILE A 478 38.75 -74.40 19.69
N ALA A 479 37.91 -74.08 18.70
CA ALA A 479 37.66 -72.75 18.13
C ALA A 479 36.75 -72.96 16.92
N GLY A 480 35.43 -73.00 17.15
CA GLY A 480 34.46 -73.06 16.05
C GLY A 480 34.57 -71.82 15.15
N ALA A 481 34.26 -72.00 13.86
CA ALA A 481 34.08 -70.87 12.95
C ALA A 481 32.99 -69.91 13.48
N ALA A 482 33.05 -68.66 13.02
CA ALA A 482 31.99 -67.66 13.20
C ALA A 482 30.60 -68.30 13.07
N ALA A 483 29.81 -68.25 14.15
CA ALA A 483 28.49 -68.84 14.16
C ALA A 483 27.54 -68.02 13.26
N ALA A 484 26.61 -68.66 12.56
CA ALA A 484 25.65 -67.94 11.72
C ALA A 484 24.57 -67.20 12.53
N GLY A 485 24.46 -67.51 13.82
CA GLY A 485 23.54 -66.95 14.82
C GLY A 485 23.76 -67.69 16.15
N GLU A 486 23.43 -67.07 17.28
CA GLU A 486 23.42 -67.75 18.60
C GLU A 486 22.02 -67.81 19.23
N VAL A 487 21.81 -68.72 20.18
CA VAL A 487 20.58 -68.76 21.00
C VAL A 487 20.95 -68.49 22.45
N SER A 488 20.81 -67.22 22.85
CA SER A 488 21.03 -66.78 24.22
C SER A 488 19.79 -67.06 25.08
N VAL A 489 19.93 -68.01 26.01
CA VAL A 489 18.88 -68.34 27.00
C VAL A 489 19.07 -67.62 28.33
N GLY A 490 19.93 -66.60 28.38
CA GLY A 490 20.22 -65.77 29.55
C GLY A 490 21.41 -64.85 29.31
N SER A 491 21.40 -63.65 29.90
CA SER A 491 22.58 -62.78 29.98
C SER A 491 23.62 -63.34 30.96
N ALA A 492 24.85 -62.84 30.86
CA ALA A 492 25.97 -63.28 31.70
C ALA A 492 25.66 -63.17 33.20
N GLY A 493 26.08 -64.17 33.98
CA GLY A 493 25.77 -64.33 35.40
C GLY A 493 24.34 -64.82 35.69
N ASN A 494 23.49 -64.98 34.67
CA ASN A 494 22.11 -65.47 34.77
C ASN A 494 21.87 -66.66 33.81
N GLU A 495 22.91 -67.46 33.58
CA GLU A 495 22.90 -68.60 32.65
C GLU A 495 21.90 -69.68 33.08
N ARG A 496 21.04 -70.09 32.14
CA ARG A 496 19.95 -71.04 32.41
C ARG A 496 20.35 -72.45 31.97
N ARG A 497 20.03 -73.48 32.78
CA ARG A 497 20.47 -74.86 32.57
C ARG A 497 19.69 -75.56 31.45
N LEU A 498 20.37 -75.94 30.37
CA LEU A 498 19.85 -76.86 29.37
C LEU A 498 19.90 -78.30 29.92
N THR A 499 18.84 -79.09 29.67
CA THR A 499 18.71 -80.49 30.13
C THR A 499 18.10 -81.37 29.05
N ASN A 500 18.33 -82.69 29.13
CA ASN A 500 17.95 -83.69 28.11
C ASN A 500 18.66 -83.52 26.75
N VAL A 501 19.82 -82.87 26.73
CA VAL A 501 20.70 -82.77 25.55
C VAL A 501 21.40 -84.11 25.32
N ALA A 502 21.30 -84.65 24.10
CA ALA A 502 21.98 -85.89 23.69
C ALA A 502 23.51 -85.70 23.59
N ALA A 503 24.26 -86.76 23.28
CA ALA A 503 25.67 -86.61 22.91
C ALA A 503 25.77 -86.02 21.49
N GLY A 504 26.61 -85.00 21.33
CA GLY A 504 26.80 -84.33 20.04
C GLY A 504 27.46 -85.25 19.02
N ALA A 505 26.82 -85.43 17.87
CA ALA A 505 27.33 -86.19 16.74
C ALA A 505 28.12 -85.31 15.76
N ALA A 506 27.87 -83.99 15.75
CA ALA A 506 28.60 -83.01 14.96
C ALA A 506 29.46 -82.07 15.87
N PRO A 507 30.56 -81.49 15.36
CA PRO A 507 31.42 -80.58 16.12
C PRO A 507 30.75 -79.26 16.59
N THR A 508 29.57 -78.95 16.06
CA THR A 508 28.75 -77.78 16.40
C THR A 508 27.60 -78.08 17.36
N ASP A 509 27.37 -79.36 17.68
CA ASP A 509 26.35 -79.74 18.66
C ASP A 509 26.75 -79.26 20.06
N ALA A 510 25.76 -79.02 20.92
CA ALA A 510 26.00 -78.68 22.32
C ALA A 510 26.68 -79.86 23.03
N VAL A 511 28.03 -79.80 23.11
CA VAL A 511 28.89 -80.80 23.74
C VAL A 511 28.41 -81.07 25.16
N ASN A 512 27.92 -82.30 25.38
CA ASN A 512 27.56 -82.73 26.72
C ASN A 512 28.84 -83.14 27.50
N VAL A 513 28.69 -83.33 28.82
CA VAL A 513 29.82 -83.56 29.74
C VAL A 513 30.70 -84.77 29.36
N SER A 514 30.21 -85.74 28.57
CA SER A 514 31.02 -86.87 28.12
C SER A 514 32.02 -86.55 27.00
N GLN A 515 31.99 -85.35 26.39
CA GLN A 515 32.88 -84.98 25.27
C GLN A 515 33.86 -83.84 25.62
N LEU A 516 33.50 -82.95 26.57
CA LEU A 516 34.38 -81.84 27.02
C LEU A 516 35.65 -82.32 27.76
N ASN A 517 35.65 -83.54 28.26
CA ASN A 517 36.64 -84.08 29.20
C ASN A 517 38.00 -84.45 28.54
N ALA A 518 38.48 -83.63 27.58
CA ALA A 518 39.53 -83.99 26.61
C ALA A 518 40.47 -82.85 26.09
N VAL A 519 40.42 -81.59 26.61
CA VAL A 519 41.14 -80.39 26.04
C VAL A 519 41.84 -79.48 27.12
N ALA A 520 41.62 -78.13 27.18
CA ALA A 520 41.79 -77.14 28.31
C ALA A 520 43.04 -76.17 28.56
N ASN A 521 42.85 -74.80 28.64
CA ASN A 521 43.56 -73.75 29.49
C ASN A 521 42.83 -72.39 29.93
N SER A 522 42.80 -71.24 29.18
CA SER A 522 43.01 -69.81 29.74
C SER A 522 41.96 -68.61 29.58
N SER A 523 42.17 -67.37 30.17
CA SER A 523 41.27 -66.12 30.12
C SER A 523 41.81 -64.71 30.65
N THR A 524 41.08 -63.54 30.51
CA THR A 524 41.42 -62.06 30.81
C THR A 524 40.15 -61.08 30.90
N MET A 525 40.02 -59.72 31.16
CA MET A 525 40.70 -58.50 31.81
C MET A 525 39.83 -57.14 31.81
N HIS A 526 40.18 -56.05 32.59
CA HIS A 526 39.74 -54.56 32.57
C HIS A 526 38.33 -54.09 33.11
N TYR A 527 37.83 -52.81 33.37
CA TYR A 527 38.16 -51.31 33.55
C TYR A 527 36.88 -50.54 34.16
N PHE A 528 36.57 -49.22 34.46
CA PHE A 528 37.10 -47.78 34.60
C PHE A 528 36.09 -46.82 35.41
N LYS A 529 36.26 -45.45 35.58
CA LYS A 529 35.37 -44.47 36.39
C LYS A 529 35.57 -42.90 36.16
N ALA A 530 34.61 -41.99 36.52
CA ALA A 530 34.67 -40.48 36.76
C ALA A 530 33.76 -40.01 37.96
N ASP A 531 33.83 -38.78 38.50
CA ASP A 531 33.65 -38.56 39.98
C ASP A 531 32.63 -37.52 40.53
N GLY A 532 32.11 -37.76 41.76
CA GLY A 532 31.10 -36.98 42.50
C GLY A 532 30.66 -37.67 43.82
N LEU A 533 29.91 -37.00 44.71
CA LEU A 533 29.37 -37.64 45.93
C LEU A 533 28.25 -38.62 45.54
N GLU A 534 28.42 -39.91 45.89
CA GLU A 534 27.54 -41.00 45.40
C GLU A 534 26.20 -41.08 46.16
N ASP A 535 25.40 -40.01 46.11
CA ASP A 535 24.03 -39.91 46.66
C ASP A 535 22.95 -39.43 45.67
N GLY A 536 23.32 -38.74 44.57
CA GLY A 536 22.39 -38.29 43.52
C GLY A 536 21.52 -37.09 43.91
N THR A 537 21.99 -36.23 44.80
CA THR A 537 21.19 -35.09 45.31
C THR A 537 21.17 -33.85 44.42
N ASP A 538 22.02 -33.74 43.41
CA ASP A 538 22.26 -32.50 42.67
C ASP A 538 22.17 -32.58 41.13
N ASP A 539 21.69 -33.67 40.52
CA ASP A 539 21.52 -33.78 39.06
C ASP A 539 20.44 -32.81 38.49
N ALA A 540 20.74 -32.08 37.41
CA ALA A 540 19.80 -31.09 36.83
C ALA A 540 18.68 -31.62 35.94
N VAL A 541 18.91 -32.70 35.19
CA VAL A 541 17.97 -33.46 34.33
C VAL A 541 17.27 -32.71 33.18
N ALA A 542 16.88 -31.43 33.32
CA ALA A 542 15.95 -30.65 32.47
C ALA A 542 14.55 -31.21 32.26
N SER A 543 14.38 -32.53 32.25
CA SER A 543 13.17 -33.23 31.80
C SER A 543 12.72 -32.92 30.37
N GLY A 544 13.63 -32.43 29.51
CA GLY A 544 13.39 -32.17 28.08
C GLY A 544 14.65 -32.44 27.26
N ASP A 545 14.52 -32.67 25.95
CA ASP A 545 15.59 -33.19 25.06
C ASP A 545 16.91 -32.40 25.08
N HIS A 546 16.92 -31.16 24.60
CA HIS A 546 18.14 -30.37 24.37
C HIS A 546 17.93 -28.85 24.60
N ALA A 547 17.30 -28.37 25.69
CA ALA A 547 16.78 -29.10 26.85
C ALA A 547 17.99 -29.57 27.65
N VAL A 548 18.02 -30.87 27.92
CA VAL A 548 19.08 -31.72 28.52
C VAL A 548 19.63 -31.33 29.89
N ALA A 549 19.66 -30.03 30.18
CA ALA A 549 20.47 -29.34 31.16
C ALA A 549 21.26 -30.24 32.13
N MET A 550 22.54 -30.40 31.80
CA MET A 550 23.58 -30.71 32.77
C MET A 550 23.71 -29.55 33.78
N GLY A 551 24.06 -29.83 35.04
CA GLY A 551 24.09 -28.86 36.14
C GLY A 551 23.34 -29.39 37.37
N SER A 552 22.69 -28.51 38.14
CA SER A 552 21.70 -28.88 39.17
C SER A 552 20.34 -28.17 39.03
N GLY A 553 19.23 -28.84 39.37
CA GLY A 553 17.88 -28.27 39.48
C GLY A 553 17.30 -27.56 38.24
N ALA A 554 17.51 -28.09 37.04
CA ALA A 554 17.08 -27.47 35.77
C ALA A 554 15.71 -27.94 35.27
N GLY A 555 15.22 -27.29 34.22
CA GLY A 555 13.95 -27.60 33.58
C GLY A 555 13.96 -27.24 32.09
N ALA A 556 12.85 -26.65 31.65
CA ALA A 556 12.48 -26.36 30.27
C ALA A 556 12.00 -27.57 29.46
N SER A 557 10.69 -27.76 29.55
CA SER A 557 9.84 -28.33 28.52
C SER A 557 9.85 -27.59 27.14
N GLY A 558 10.80 -26.66 26.81
CA GLY A 558 10.80 -25.87 25.52
C GLY A 558 11.97 -24.86 25.22
N ALA A 559 11.78 -23.72 24.47
CA ALA A 559 12.72 -22.85 23.65
C ALA A 559 13.22 -21.33 23.85
N LYS A 560 13.87 -20.71 22.80
CA LYS A 560 14.54 -19.35 22.45
C LYS A 560 16.13 -18.93 22.49
N SER A 561 17.38 -19.38 22.01
CA SER A 561 18.24 -20.37 21.18
C SER A 561 19.51 -21.14 21.83
N LEU A 562 19.57 -22.49 22.02
CA LEU A 562 20.72 -23.40 22.47
C LEU A 562 21.27 -23.41 23.96
N ALA A 563 21.62 -24.60 24.56
CA ALA A 563 21.11 -25.15 25.85
C ALA A 563 21.98 -25.48 27.16
N ALA A 564 21.32 -25.80 28.32
CA ALA A 564 21.77 -26.12 29.74
C ALA A 564 21.88 -25.04 30.88
N GLY A 565 21.77 -25.43 32.18
CA GLY A 565 21.85 -24.55 33.38
C GLY A 565 20.63 -24.59 34.33
N THR A 566 20.84 -24.34 35.63
CA THR A 566 19.83 -24.43 36.72
C THR A 566 18.52 -23.69 36.46
N SER A 567 17.40 -24.30 36.84
CA SER A 567 15.99 -23.89 36.77
C SER A 567 15.50 -23.24 35.47
N SER A 568 16.06 -23.60 34.31
CA SER A 568 15.50 -23.31 32.97
C SER A 568 14.00 -23.59 32.87
N TRP A 569 13.24 -22.81 32.10
CA TRP A 569 11.82 -23.11 31.84
C TRP A 569 11.25 -22.46 30.59
N ALA A 570 11.16 -23.27 29.54
CA ALA A 570 10.24 -23.09 28.42
C ALA A 570 9.35 -24.33 28.28
N ASP A 571 8.47 -24.33 27.28
CA ASP A 571 7.26 -25.15 27.23
C ASP A 571 6.88 -25.66 25.82
N GLY A 572 7.31 -24.96 24.76
CA GLY A 572 7.01 -25.33 23.38
C GLY A 572 8.00 -26.33 22.77
N THR A 573 7.59 -27.07 21.75
CA THR A 573 8.55 -27.64 20.78
C THR A 573 9.11 -26.54 19.82
N GLN A 574 8.82 -25.26 20.07
CA GLN A 574 9.81 -24.18 20.10
C GLN A 574 10.52 -24.33 21.45
N SER A 575 11.47 -25.25 21.74
CA SER A 575 12.23 -26.29 20.98
C SER A 575 13.78 -26.31 21.01
N THR A 576 14.62 -26.50 22.05
CA THR A 576 14.62 -26.86 23.50
C THR A 576 15.85 -26.11 24.22
N ALA A 577 15.93 -25.85 25.56
CA ALA A 577 16.60 -24.64 26.22
C ALA A 577 17.95 -24.57 27.03
N VAL A 578 18.57 -23.35 27.14
CA VAL A 578 19.62 -22.90 28.14
C VAL A 578 19.01 -22.20 29.34
N GLY A 579 19.67 -22.30 30.49
CA GLY A 579 19.80 -21.24 31.50
C GLY A 579 18.52 -20.84 32.24
N THR A 580 18.67 -20.13 33.35
CA THR A 580 17.65 -20.08 34.41
C THR A 580 16.31 -19.43 34.02
N LEU A 581 15.22 -20.17 34.08
CA LEU A 581 13.83 -19.74 33.86
C LEU A 581 13.52 -19.26 32.42
N SER A 582 14.24 -19.76 31.43
CA SER A 582 14.21 -19.40 29.99
C SER A 582 13.01 -19.91 29.17
N THR A 583 12.04 -19.05 28.78
CA THR A 583 10.73 -19.48 28.24
C THR A 583 10.54 -19.41 26.71
N ALA A 584 9.66 -20.28 26.19
CA ALA A 584 8.98 -20.24 24.89
C ALA A 584 7.85 -21.31 24.87
N MET A 585 6.84 -21.23 23.99
CA MET A 585 5.57 -21.97 24.17
C MET A 585 4.91 -22.61 22.92
N GLY A 586 5.47 -22.48 21.70
CA GLY A 586 4.88 -23.03 20.45
C GLY A 586 5.67 -24.18 19.77
N GLU A 587 5.89 -24.20 18.44
CA GLU A 587 6.61 -25.27 17.67
C GLU A 587 7.71 -24.78 16.65
N GLU A 588 8.91 -25.40 16.62
CA GLU A 588 10.21 -25.11 15.93
C GLU A 588 11.53 -24.88 16.77
N SER A 589 11.82 -23.71 17.39
CA SER A 589 13.22 -23.25 17.71
C SER A 589 13.90 -23.46 19.10
N THR A 590 15.26 -23.50 19.12
CA THR A 590 16.35 -23.57 20.20
C THR A 590 16.19 -22.67 21.48
N ALA A 591 16.67 -22.85 22.76
CA ALA A 591 16.72 -21.76 23.85
C ALA A 591 18.04 -21.17 24.39
N LEU A 592 18.11 -19.84 24.64
CA LEU A 592 19.27 -19.04 25.06
C LEU A 592 18.90 -18.07 26.19
N GLY A 593 19.74 -18.06 27.22
CA GLY A 593 19.72 -17.13 28.34
C GLY A 593 18.46 -17.19 29.20
N ALA A 594 18.61 -16.89 30.48
CA ALA A 594 17.52 -16.85 31.44
C ALA A 594 16.30 -15.99 30.99
N GLN A 595 15.08 -16.37 31.39
CA GLN A 595 13.85 -15.56 31.23
C GLN A 595 13.52 -15.13 29.78
N SER A 596 13.86 -15.96 28.81
CA SER A 596 13.39 -15.88 27.42
C SER A 596 11.84 -15.99 27.34
N LEU A 597 11.23 -15.63 26.20
CA LEU A 597 9.82 -15.94 25.85
C LEU A 597 9.60 -15.82 24.33
N ALA A 598 9.65 -16.91 23.56
CA ALA A 598 8.93 -16.95 22.28
C ALA A 598 7.59 -17.64 22.56
N GLY A 599 6.47 -16.91 22.68
CA GLY A 599 5.17 -17.46 23.09
C GLY A 599 4.52 -18.45 22.10
N ALA A 600 5.32 -18.96 21.18
CA ALA A 600 5.30 -18.56 19.77
C ALA A 600 6.51 -19.22 19.09
N THR A 601 6.62 -19.33 17.76
CA THR A 601 5.63 -19.03 16.72
C THR A 601 6.26 -19.09 15.34
N GLY A 602 6.93 -20.19 14.96
CA GLY A 602 7.86 -20.21 13.82
C GLY A 602 9.07 -19.29 14.02
N ASP A 603 9.03 -18.48 15.08
CA ASP A 603 10.09 -17.70 15.65
C ASP A 603 11.36 -18.53 15.75
N THR A 604 12.47 -17.82 15.71
CA THR A 604 13.53 -18.09 16.67
C THR A 604 13.77 -16.81 17.42
N ALA A 605 14.19 -16.89 18.66
CA ALA A 605 14.87 -15.75 19.22
C ALA A 605 16.04 -16.21 20.07
N ALA A 606 16.82 -15.27 20.59
CA ALA A 606 18.06 -15.61 21.28
C ALA A 606 18.48 -14.47 22.22
N GLY A 607 18.30 -14.67 23.51
CA GLY A 607 18.74 -13.71 24.53
C GLY A 607 17.95 -13.83 25.83
N PHE A 608 18.43 -13.13 26.84
CA PHE A 608 17.68 -12.93 28.09
C PHE A 608 16.42 -12.07 27.85
N GLY A 609 15.36 -12.26 28.65
CA GLY A 609 14.22 -11.31 28.72
C GLY A 609 13.35 -11.23 27.46
N ALA A 610 13.01 -12.39 26.92
CA ALA A 610 12.90 -12.64 25.48
C ALA A 610 11.92 -11.79 24.64
N SER A 611 10.61 -12.08 24.72
CA SER A 611 9.52 -11.64 23.80
C SER A 611 9.70 -11.96 22.30
N ALA A 612 8.97 -12.92 21.74
CA ALA A 612 8.68 -13.05 20.30
C ALA A 612 7.27 -13.67 20.20
N THR A 613 6.40 -13.10 19.36
CA THR A 613 4.93 -13.37 19.40
C THR A 613 4.21 -13.06 18.07
N GLY A 614 4.93 -13.05 16.95
CA GLY A 614 4.33 -13.11 15.61
C GLY A 614 4.23 -14.57 15.15
N THR A 615 4.19 -14.77 13.83
CA THR A 615 4.45 -16.08 13.25
C THR A 615 5.55 -16.04 12.19
N SER A 616 6.36 -17.11 12.15
CA SER A 616 7.73 -17.15 11.62
C SER A 616 8.63 -16.04 12.16
N SER A 617 8.38 -15.52 13.37
CA SER A 617 8.83 -14.17 13.76
C SER A 617 10.16 -14.18 14.53
N THR A 618 11.26 -14.01 13.80
CA THR A 618 12.60 -14.22 14.37
C THR A 618 13.13 -12.97 15.09
N ALA A 619 13.34 -13.03 16.41
CA ALA A 619 13.72 -11.89 17.26
C ALA A 619 15.03 -12.11 18.05
N ILE A 620 16.17 -12.07 17.35
CA ILE A 620 17.49 -12.46 17.90
C ILE A 620 18.21 -11.25 18.55
N GLY A 621 18.44 -11.36 19.85
CA GLY A 621 18.99 -10.33 20.73
C GLY A 621 18.23 -10.26 22.06
N THR A 622 18.90 -9.83 23.15
CA THR A 622 18.26 -9.52 24.44
C THR A 622 17.11 -8.54 24.23
N ASN A 623 15.91 -8.87 24.71
CA ASN A 623 14.67 -8.08 24.55
C ASN A 623 14.39 -7.60 23.10
N ALA A 624 14.71 -8.40 22.06
CA ALA A 624 14.32 -8.11 20.68
C ALA A 624 12.92 -8.69 20.37
N THR A 625 12.08 -7.98 19.60
CA THR A 625 10.67 -8.36 19.36
C THR A 625 10.35 -8.54 17.88
N ALA A 626 9.60 -9.59 17.54
CA ALA A 626 9.01 -9.79 16.22
C ALA A 626 7.53 -10.15 16.37
N THR A 627 6.66 -9.60 15.50
CA THR A 627 5.19 -9.71 15.60
C THR A 627 4.44 -9.78 14.25
N GLY A 628 5.09 -9.58 13.10
CA GLY A 628 4.50 -9.67 11.73
C GLY A 628 4.81 -10.97 10.95
N LEU A 629 4.15 -11.20 9.79
CA LEU A 629 4.26 -12.38 8.88
C LEU A 629 5.69 -12.66 8.44
N GLY A 630 6.41 -13.59 9.10
CA GLY A 630 7.81 -13.86 8.75
C GLY A 630 8.71 -12.65 9.00
N SER A 631 8.31 -11.84 9.98
CA SER A 631 9.07 -10.66 10.37
C SER A 631 10.35 -11.05 11.08
N ALA A 632 11.45 -10.35 10.82
CA ALA A 632 12.75 -10.64 11.44
C ALA A 632 13.36 -9.38 12.07
N ALA A 633 13.64 -9.46 13.36
CA ALA A 633 14.25 -8.43 14.18
C ALA A 633 15.61 -8.94 14.71
N PHE A 634 16.71 -8.44 14.15
CA PHE A 634 18.06 -8.87 14.51
C PHE A 634 18.86 -7.73 15.14
N GLY A 635 19.04 -7.83 16.47
CA GLY A 635 19.69 -6.83 17.31
C GLY A 635 18.87 -6.53 18.57
N ASN A 636 19.55 -6.15 19.66
CA ASN A 636 18.90 -5.71 20.90
C ASN A 636 17.88 -4.58 20.61
N LEU A 637 16.67 -4.68 21.18
CA LEU A 637 15.56 -3.74 21.00
C LEU A 637 15.12 -3.51 19.52
N ALA A 638 15.46 -4.41 18.59
CA ALA A 638 14.90 -4.37 17.24
C ALA A 638 13.40 -4.75 17.27
N ASN A 639 12.61 -4.15 16.38
CA ASN A 639 11.16 -4.39 16.29
C ASN A 639 10.71 -4.55 14.83
N ALA A 640 10.15 -5.70 14.49
CA ALA A 640 9.56 -5.98 13.18
C ALA A 640 8.09 -6.39 13.34
N SER A 641 7.18 -5.52 12.89
CA SER A 641 5.74 -5.63 13.19
C SER A 641 4.85 -5.66 11.95
N ALA A 642 5.44 -5.75 10.76
CA ALA A 642 4.73 -5.82 9.49
C ALA A 642 5.17 -7.02 8.63
N ASP A 643 4.37 -7.31 7.63
CA ASP A 643 4.33 -8.60 6.97
C ASP A 643 5.41 -8.78 5.89
N GLY A 644 6.27 -9.79 6.03
CA GLY A 644 7.45 -10.03 5.19
C GLY A 644 8.58 -9.02 5.41
N SER A 645 8.64 -8.38 6.59
CA SER A 645 9.57 -7.26 6.85
C SER A 645 10.77 -7.61 7.74
N VAL A 646 11.92 -6.98 7.50
CA VAL A 646 13.17 -7.23 8.23
C VAL A 646 13.71 -5.93 8.83
N ALA A 647 13.86 -5.90 10.16
CA ALA A 647 14.52 -4.84 10.92
C ALA A 647 15.94 -5.29 11.30
N LEU A 648 16.95 -4.69 10.66
CA LEU A 648 18.35 -5.09 10.82
C LEU A 648 19.13 -4.04 11.63
N GLY A 649 19.73 -4.46 12.75
CA GLY A 649 20.51 -3.61 13.64
C GLY A 649 19.73 -3.08 14.85
N GLN A 650 20.47 -2.71 15.90
CA GLN A 650 19.95 -2.25 17.20
C GLN A 650 18.99 -1.05 17.01
N GLY A 651 17.79 -1.14 17.59
CA GLY A 651 16.77 -0.09 17.52
C GLY A 651 16.18 0.21 16.13
N SER A 652 16.43 -0.62 15.12
CA SER A 652 15.77 -0.52 13.81
C SER A 652 14.29 -0.93 13.89
N VAL A 653 13.45 -0.28 13.08
CA VAL A 653 11.99 -0.52 13.02
C VAL A 653 11.59 -0.87 11.58
N ALA A 654 10.68 -1.84 11.43
CA ALA A 654 10.09 -2.21 10.14
C ALA A 654 8.57 -2.35 10.26
N ASP A 655 7.85 -1.45 9.60
CA ASP A 655 6.39 -1.23 9.65
C ASP A 655 5.69 -1.35 8.28
N ARG A 656 6.44 -1.70 7.23
CA ARG A 656 5.95 -1.85 5.86
C ARG A 656 6.23 -3.24 5.28
N ALA A 657 5.20 -3.82 4.67
CA ALA A 657 5.28 -5.17 4.14
C ALA A 657 6.33 -5.34 3.02
N ASN A 658 6.99 -6.51 2.99
CA ASN A 658 8.02 -6.89 2.01
C ASN A 658 9.18 -5.88 1.87
N THR A 659 9.75 -5.39 2.99
CA THR A 659 10.89 -4.44 2.97
C THR A 659 11.97 -4.75 4.03
N VAL A 660 13.18 -4.24 3.81
CA VAL A 660 14.32 -4.33 4.75
C VAL A 660 14.69 -2.93 5.23
N SER A 661 14.77 -2.73 6.54
CA SER A 661 15.08 -1.46 7.21
C SER A 661 16.38 -1.54 8.03
N VAL A 662 17.16 -0.45 8.03
CA VAL A 662 18.47 -0.35 8.69
C VAL A 662 18.62 0.87 9.62
N GLY A 663 17.53 1.57 9.96
CA GLY A 663 17.56 2.76 10.83
C GLY A 663 16.17 3.24 11.26
N SER A 664 16.13 4.41 11.92
CA SER A 664 14.89 5.08 12.36
C SER A 664 15.06 6.61 12.27
N PRO A 665 13.99 7.43 12.34
CA PRO A 665 14.06 8.87 12.05
C PRO A 665 15.03 9.64 12.96
N GLY A 666 16.04 10.28 12.36
CA GLY A 666 17.14 10.93 13.07
C GLY A 666 18.24 9.96 13.53
N SER A 667 18.28 8.75 12.97
CA SER A 667 19.22 7.66 13.28
C SER A 667 19.37 6.69 12.09
N GLU A 668 19.60 7.25 10.90
CA GLU A 668 19.84 6.53 9.64
C GLU A 668 21.31 6.02 9.52
N ARG A 669 21.58 5.05 8.64
CA ARG A 669 22.89 4.35 8.55
C ARG A 669 23.44 4.20 7.13
N GLN A 670 24.77 4.10 7.00
CA GLN A 670 25.48 3.84 5.74
C GLN A 670 25.65 2.34 5.47
N ILE A 671 25.78 1.98 4.19
CA ILE A 671 26.15 0.63 3.73
C ILE A 671 27.53 0.71 3.05
N THR A 672 28.49 -0.08 3.53
CA THR A 672 29.88 -0.13 3.03
C THR A 672 30.21 -1.49 2.42
N ASN A 673 31.36 -1.61 1.75
CA ASN A 673 31.83 -2.83 1.07
C ASN A 673 30.91 -3.33 -0.07
N VAL A 674 30.10 -2.44 -0.65
CA VAL A 674 29.35 -2.72 -1.88
C VAL A 674 30.36 -2.97 -3.02
N ALA A 675 30.21 -4.08 -3.74
CA ALA A 675 31.04 -4.40 -4.91
C ALA A 675 30.62 -3.59 -6.14
N ALA A 676 31.41 -3.61 -7.21
CA ALA A 676 31.05 -2.93 -8.45
C ALA A 676 29.92 -3.69 -9.17
N GLY A 677 28.74 -3.07 -9.32
CA GLY A 677 27.59 -3.68 -9.98
C GLY A 677 27.82 -4.00 -11.46
N THR A 678 27.21 -5.09 -11.95
CA THR A 678 27.47 -5.71 -13.27
C THR A 678 26.21 -6.06 -14.08
N GLN A 679 25.06 -6.25 -13.43
CA GLN A 679 23.75 -6.47 -14.07
C GLN A 679 22.74 -5.40 -13.65
N GLY A 680 21.61 -5.32 -14.36
CA GLY A 680 20.65 -4.21 -14.30
C GLY A 680 19.89 -4.01 -12.98
N THR A 681 20.16 -4.81 -11.95
CA THR A 681 19.55 -4.73 -10.61
C THR A 681 20.58 -4.56 -9.50
N ASP A 682 21.87 -4.45 -9.83
CA ASP A 682 22.96 -4.39 -8.83
C ASP A 682 23.12 -2.98 -8.24
N ALA A 683 23.58 -2.91 -6.98
CA ALA A 683 23.94 -1.65 -6.33
C ALA A 683 25.28 -1.10 -6.83
N VAL A 684 25.44 0.23 -6.83
CA VAL A 684 26.63 0.96 -7.29
C VAL A 684 27.47 1.39 -6.08
N ASN A 685 28.81 1.27 -6.17
CA ASN A 685 29.71 1.62 -5.07
C ASN A 685 30.44 2.97 -5.24
N LEU A 686 31.08 3.44 -4.16
CA LEU A 686 31.76 4.73 -4.16
C LEU A 686 33.00 4.76 -5.07
N ASP A 687 33.65 3.62 -5.36
CA ASP A 687 34.79 3.58 -6.29
C ASP A 687 34.35 3.66 -7.76
N GLN A 688 33.20 3.09 -8.13
CA GLN A 688 32.57 3.33 -9.44
C GLN A 688 32.23 4.82 -9.59
N LEU A 689 31.66 5.44 -8.55
CA LEU A 689 31.35 6.88 -8.54
C LEU A 689 32.60 7.76 -8.50
N THR A 690 33.67 7.32 -7.83
CA THR A 690 34.95 8.06 -7.73
C THR A 690 35.76 7.95 -9.02
N ALA A 691 35.77 6.78 -9.69
CA ALA A 691 36.30 6.65 -11.03
C ALA A 691 35.52 7.53 -12.04
N ALA A 692 34.19 7.57 -11.91
CA ALA A 692 33.34 8.43 -12.74
C ALA A 692 33.59 9.93 -12.50
N THR A 693 33.85 10.36 -11.26
CA THR A 693 34.08 11.79 -10.91
C THR A 693 35.53 12.25 -11.07
N ALA A 694 36.52 11.37 -10.84
CA ALA A 694 37.93 11.66 -11.11
C ALA A 694 38.21 11.92 -12.60
N GLY A 695 37.43 11.31 -13.50
CA GLY A 695 37.46 11.58 -14.95
C GLY A 695 36.96 12.97 -15.37
N ILE A 696 36.39 13.77 -14.46
CA ILE A 696 35.78 15.09 -14.75
C ILE A 696 36.71 16.25 -14.35
N GLY A 697 37.91 15.97 -13.83
CA GLY A 697 38.86 17.02 -13.42
C GLY A 697 39.43 17.84 -14.58
N SER A 698 39.92 17.17 -15.63
CA SER A 698 40.54 17.84 -16.79
C SER A 698 40.61 16.95 -18.05
N THR A 699 39.63 16.07 -18.24
CA THR A 699 39.47 15.28 -19.49
C THR A 699 38.13 15.54 -20.17
N SER A 700 38.18 15.73 -21.49
CA SER A 700 37.08 15.41 -22.41
C SER A 700 35.76 16.17 -22.22
N HIS A 701 35.82 17.46 -21.90
CA HIS A 701 34.76 18.40 -22.29
C HIS A 701 35.15 19.25 -23.50
N TYR A 702 36.43 19.61 -23.65
CA TYR A 702 36.89 20.54 -24.68
C TYR A 702 38.06 19.96 -25.49
N PHE A 703 37.68 19.24 -26.55
CA PHE A 703 38.42 18.94 -27.79
C PHE A 703 39.68 18.05 -27.76
N LYS A 704 39.75 17.16 -28.77
CA LYS A 704 41.00 16.70 -29.38
C LYS A 704 41.06 17.25 -30.80
N ALA A 705 42.25 17.61 -31.29
CA ALA A 705 42.47 18.07 -32.65
C ALA A 705 42.94 16.93 -33.56
N ASN A 706 42.73 17.10 -34.88
CA ASN A 706 43.26 16.25 -35.94
C ASN A 706 44.00 17.14 -36.96
N GLY A 707 45.23 16.75 -37.31
CA GLY A 707 46.15 17.52 -38.14
C GLY A 707 46.95 16.65 -39.10
N ALA A 708 48.09 17.14 -39.58
CA ALA A 708 49.00 16.44 -40.49
C ALA A 708 49.88 15.37 -39.80
N GLU A 709 49.89 15.34 -38.46
CA GLU A 709 50.65 14.42 -37.59
C GLU A 709 52.18 14.48 -37.74
N ASP A 710 52.73 15.44 -38.50
CA ASP A 710 54.16 15.72 -38.61
C ASP A 710 54.66 16.86 -37.70
N GLY A 711 53.75 17.47 -36.92
CA GLY A 711 54.02 18.58 -36.01
C GLY A 711 54.10 19.97 -36.68
N SER A 712 53.93 20.07 -38.00
CA SER A 712 53.90 21.36 -38.70
C SER A 712 52.61 22.15 -38.46
N ASP A 713 51.54 21.47 -38.04
CA ASP A 713 50.23 22.03 -37.70
C ASP A 713 49.77 21.66 -36.28
N ASP A 714 50.70 21.52 -35.33
CA ASP A 714 50.36 21.37 -33.91
C ASP A 714 49.68 22.63 -33.33
N ALA A 715 48.96 22.45 -32.23
CA ALA A 715 48.34 23.55 -31.48
C ALA A 715 49.33 24.16 -30.48
N VAL A 716 49.70 25.43 -30.67
CA VAL A 716 50.79 26.09 -29.95
C VAL A 716 50.27 27.08 -28.91
N ALA A 717 50.30 26.68 -27.64
CA ALA A 717 50.05 27.54 -26.48
C ALA A 717 51.38 28.09 -25.97
N SER A 718 51.82 29.24 -26.50
CA SER A 718 53.11 29.85 -26.15
C SER A 718 53.02 30.97 -25.12
N GLY A 719 51.81 31.49 -24.85
CA GLY A 719 51.58 32.43 -23.74
C GLY A 719 51.53 31.75 -22.37
N ASP A 720 51.95 32.45 -21.32
CA ASP A 720 51.85 31.96 -19.94
C ASP A 720 50.39 31.68 -19.55
N HIS A 721 50.10 30.50 -19.01
CA HIS A 721 48.73 30.02 -18.74
C HIS A 721 47.77 30.03 -19.96
N ALA A 722 48.28 30.06 -21.21
CA ALA A 722 47.45 30.02 -22.42
C ALA A 722 46.99 28.60 -22.80
N VAL A 723 46.01 28.50 -23.70
CA VAL A 723 45.43 27.24 -24.19
C VAL A 723 45.25 27.29 -25.72
N ALA A 724 45.84 26.32 -26.44
CA ALA A 724 45.73 26.21 -27.90
C ALA A 724 45.17 24.83 -28.29
N MET A 725 44.28 24.81 -29.29
CA MET A 725 43.31 23.72 -29.41
C MET A 725 42.74 23.57 -30.83
N GLY A 726 43.58 23.17 -31.79
CA GLY A 726 43.21 22.95 -33.18
C GLY A 726 44.45 22.89 -34.08
N SER A 727 44.33 22.30 -35.28
CA SER A 727 45.45 22.23 -36.24
C SER A 727 45.96 23.65 -36.57
N GLY A 728 47.21 23.95 -36.23
CA GLY A 728 47.83 25.26 -36.35
C GLY A 728 47.19 26.38 -35.51
N ALA A 729 46.46 26.06 -34.44
CA ALA A 729 45.90 27.07 -33.54
C ALA A 729 47.00 27.70 -32.67
N GLY A 730 47.11 29.03 -32.64
CA GLY A 730 48.16 29.76 -31.94
C GLY A 730 47.62 30.65 -30.81
N ALA A 731 47.92 30.31 -29.56
CA ALA A 731 47.59 31.11 -28.37
C ALA A 731 48.88 31.71 -27.81
N SER A 732 49.26 32.89 -28.33
CA SER A 732 50.57 33.50 -28.06
C SER A 732 50.58 34.53 -26.93
N GLY A 733 49.43 35.16 -26.64
CA GLY A 733 49.31 36.06 -25.48
C GLY A 733 49.16 35.31 -24.17
N ALA A 734 49.63 35.87 -23.05
CA ALA A 734 49.47 35.29 -21.73
C ALA A 734 47.97 35.14 -21.38
N LYS A 735 47.57 33.95 -20.93
CA LYS A 735 46.18 33.54 -20.65
C LYS A 735 45.25 33.59 -21.86
N SER A 736 45.79 33.58 -23.09
CA SER A 736 44.98 33.54 -24.30
C SER A 736 44.42 32.14 -24.60
N LEU A 737 43.35 32.08 -25.41
CA LEU A 737 42.69 30.85 -25.82
C LEU A 737 42.50 30.81 -27.35
N ALA A 738 43.20 29.92 -28.06
CA ALA A 738 43.03 29.71 -29.50
C ALA A 738 42.45 28.32 -29.79
N ALA A 739 41.23 28.21 -30.32
CA ALA A 739 40.57 26.93 -30.55
C ALA A 739 39.91 26.81 -31.95
N GLY A 740 40.51 25.99 -32.81
CA GLY A 740 40.08 25.77 -34.20
C GLY A 740 41.19 26.00 -35.22
N THR A 741 41.06 25.42 -36.42
CA THR A 741 42.15 25.37 -37.41
C THR A 741 42.66 26.76 -37.79
N SER A 742 43.95 27.03 -37.57
CA SER A 742 44.57 28.34 -37.80
C SER A 742 43.85 29.52 -37.12
N SER A 743 43.25 29.30 -35.95
CA SER A 743 42.80 30.39 -35.07
C SER A 743 44.00 31.02 -34.36
N TRP A 744 44.02 32.35 -34.24
CA TRP A 744 45.14 33.08 -33.63
C TRP A 744 44.66 34.05 -32.55
N ALA A 745 44.98 33.73 -31.29
CA ALA A 745 44.78 34.60 -30.12
C ALA A 745 46.12 35.28 -29.80
N ALA A 746 46.31 36.49 -30.33
CA ALA A 746 47.61 37.16 -30.38
C ALA A 746 47.92 37.95 -29.11
N GLY A 747 46.97 38.77 -28.65
CA GLY A 747 47.10 39.64 -27.47
C GLY A 747 46.91 38.90 -26.14
N ASP A 748 47.38 39.49 -25.05
CA ASP A 748 47.23 38.96 -23.70
C ASP A 748 45.74 38.88 -23.32
N GLN A 749 45.34 37.76 -22.69
CA GLN A 749 43.96 37.38 -22.36
C GLN A 749 42.99 37.35 -23.56
N SER A 750 43.48 37.37 -24.81
CA SER A 750 42.64 37.29 -26.00
C SER A 750 42.08 35.89 -26.23
N THR A 751 40.97 35.77 -26.96
CA THR A 751 40.32 34.48 -27.27
C THR A 751 39.93 34.41 -28.75
N ALA A 752 40.47 33.47 -29.51
CA ALA A 752 40.18 33.26 -30.93
C ALA A 752 39.66 31.84 -31.17
N VAL A 753 38.40 31.69 -31.58
CA VAL A 753 37.74 30.38 -31.69
C VAL A 753 37.03 30.23 -33.04
N GLY A 754 37.36 29.17 -33.78
CA GLY A 754 36.88 28.88 -35.12
C GLY A 754 37.92 29.14 -36.21
N THR A 755 37.75 28.50 -37.38
CA THR A 755 38.76 28.50 -38.45
C THR A 755 39.11 29.90 -38.96
N LEU A 756 40.40 30.26 -38.93
CA LEU A 756 40.88 31.60 -39.31
C LEU A 756 40.18 32.75 -38.55
N SER A 757 39.81 32.52 -37.28
CA SER A 757 39.43 33.59 -36.36
C SER A 757 40.68 34.26 -35.77
N THR A 758 40.65 35.58 -35.64
CA THR A 758 41.82 36.33 -35.16
C THR A 758 41.40 37.34 -34.10
N ALA A 759 41.94 37.17 -32.89
CA ALA A 759 41.85 38.14 -31.80
C ALA A 759 43.22 38.82 -31.65
N ALA A 760 43.35 40.01 -32.24
CA ALA A 760 44.63 40.67 -32.44
C ALA A 760 45.09 41.44 -31.18
N GLY A 761 44.20 42.24 -30.58
CA GLY A 761 44.51 43.07 -29.41
C GLY A 761 44.24 42.38 -28.07
N ASP A 762 44.93 42.83 -27.02
CA ASP A 762 44.73 42.38 -25.65
C ASP A 762 43.25 42.45 -25.21
N ASN A 763 42.84 41.50 -24.37
CA ASN A 763 41.46 41.25 -23.93
C ASN A 763 40.41 41.03 -25.06
N SER A 764 40.81 40.95 -26.34
CA SER A 764 39.84 40.86 -27.45
C SER A 764 39.36 39.42 -27.70
N THR A 765 38.12 39.26 -28.18
CA THR A 765 37.50 37.94 -28.43
C THR A 765 36.93 37.81 -29.84
N ALA A 766 37.46 36.88 -30.64
CA ALA A 766 36.95 36.48 -31.95
C ALA A 766 36.35 35.06 -31.88
N LEU A 767 35.08 34.86 -32.26
CA LEU A 767 34.39 33.57 -32.18
C LEU A 767 33.54 33.32 -33.44
N GLY A 768 34.11 32.63 -34.43
CA GLY A 768 33.48 32.33 -35.72
C GLY A 768 34.48 32.38 -36.87
N ALA A 769 34.21 31.64 -37.95
CA ALA A 769 35.17 31.52 -39.04
C ALA A 769 35.38 32.87 -39.77
N ASN A 770 36.64 33.31 -39.91
CA ASN A 770 36.99 34.65 -40.41
C ASN A 770 36.33 35.80 -39.61
N SER A 771 36.14 35.63 -38.30
CA SER A 771 35.82 36.76 -37.40
C SER A 771 37.10 37.47 -36.94
N VAL A 772 37.05 38.80 -36.86
CA VAL A 772 38.21 39.64 -36.52
C VAL A 772 37.85 40.59 -35.39
N ALA A 773 38.56 40.45 -34.28
CA ALA A 773 38.45 41.29 -33.09
C ALA A 773 39.79 41.99 -32.83
N GLY A 774 39.79 43.32 -32.94
CA GLY A 774 40.97 44.18 -32.87
C GLY A 774 41.48 44.55 -34.25
N ASP A 775 42.45 45.45 -34.29
CA ASP A 775 43.21 45.75 -35.51
C ASP A 775 44.53 44.95 -35.49
N LEU A 776 44.97 44.50 -36.65
CA LEU A 776 46.25 43.80 -36.83
C LEU A 776 47.41 44.76 -37.11
N ASP A 777 47.11 45.95 -37.65
CA ASP A 777 48.09 47.00 -37.94
C ASP A 777 48.24 48.01 -36.78
N ASP A 778 47.29 48.06 -35.83
CA ASP A 778 47.36 48.85 -34.59
C ASP A 778 47.10 48.00 -33.32
N PRO A 779 48.16 47.53 -32.63
CA PRO A 779 48.03 46.73 -31.41
C PRO A 779 47.48 47.50 -30.19
N THR A 780 47.18 48.80 -30.29
CA THR A 780 46.50 49.55 -29.22
C THR A 780 44.98 49.35 -29.23
N VAL A 781 44.43 48.76 -30.31
CA VAL A 781 42.99 48.44 -30.45
C VAL A 781 42.65 47.18 -29.64
N THR A 782 42.37 47.40 -28.37
CA THR A 782 42.15 46.38 -27.33
C THR A 782 40.67 46.25 -26.92
N ALA A 783 40.36 45.19 -26.17
CA ALA A 783 39.06 44.91 -25.56
C ALA A 783 37.85 44.88 -26.54
N THR A 784 38.05 44.33 -27.74
CA THR A 784 37.02 44.21 -28.78
C THR A 784 36.34 42.83 -28.78
N THR A 785 35.19 42.68 -29.42
CA THR A 785 34.51 41.37 -29.52
C THR A 785 33.80 41.17 -30.86
N ALA A 786 34.14 40.11 -31.60
CA ALA A 786 33.55 39.74 -32.88
C ALA A 786 33.05 38.28 -32.86
N VAL A 787 31.75 38.05 -33.00
CA VAL A 787 31.11 36.73 -32.86
C VAL A 787 30.22 36.42 -34.07
N GLY A 788 30.48 35.31 -34.74
CA GLY A 788 29.82 34.88 -35.98
C GLY A 788 30.72 35.06 -37.21
N SER A 789 30.54 34.22 -38.22
CA SER A 789 31.42 34.23 -39.40
C SER A 789 31.38 35.58 -40.14
N TYR A 790 32.54 36.13 -40.45
CA TYR A 790 32.73 37.49 -41.01
C TYR A 790 32.17 38.64 -40.13
N ALA A 791 31.98 38.44 -38.82
CA ALA A 791 31.78 39.55 -37.88
C ALA A 791 33.08 40.36 -37.72
N GLN A 792 32.98 41.68 -37.67
CA GLN A 792 34.12 42.59 -37.58
C GLN A 792 33.92 43.62 -36.47
N ALA A 793 34.87 43.68 -35.54
CA ALA A 793 34.95 44.65 -34.47
C ALA A 793 36.38 45.23 -34.42
N THR A 794 36.66 46.20 -35.29
CA THR A 794 38.01 46.72 -35.56
C THR A 794 38.26 48.10 -34.94
N ALA A 795 37.46 48.50 -33.95
CA ALA A 795 37.60 49.77 -33.24
C ALA A 795 37.57 49.52 -31.72
N GLN A 796 38.23 50.40 -30.94
CA GLN A 796 38.39 50.22 -29.49
C GLN A 796 37.03 50.06 -28.78
N ASN A 797 36.94 49.06 -27.91
CA ASN A 797 35.73 48.62 -27.20
C ASN A 797 34.52 48.23 -28.10
N ALA A 798 34.69 48.02 -29.40
CA ALA A 798 33.58 47.68 -30.29
C ALA A 798 33.15 46.21 -30.15
N THR A 799 31.85 45.94 -30.37
CA THR A 799 31.25 44.60 -30.27
C THR A 799 30.33 44.29 -31.45
N ALA A 800 30.67 43.28 -32.25
CA ALA A 800 29.88 42.81 -33.39
C ALA A 800 29.49 41.33 -33.20
N ILE A 801 28.19 41.04 -33.12
CA ILE A 801 27.64 39.71 -32.85
C ILE A 801 26.57 39.37 -33.89
N GLY A 802 26.91 38.50 -34.83
CA GLY A 802 26.08 38.04 -35.94
C GLY A 802 26.90 37.83 -37.20
N ASN A 803 26.48 36.91 -38.07
CA ASN A 803 27.12 36.75 -39.38
C ASN A 803 27.05 38.07 -40.17
N GLN A 804 28.19 38.56 -40.65
CA GLN A 804 28.34 39.87 -41.29
C GLN A 804 27.85 41.07 -40.46
N SER A 805 27.88 40.99 -39.13
CA SER A 805 27.69 42.16 -38.26
C SER A 805 28.95 43.03 -38.25
N ILE A 806 28.78 44.36 -38.23
CA ILE A 806 29.88 45.33 -38.33
C ILE A 806 29.74 46.39 -37.23
N ALA A 807 30.78 46.51 -36.40
CA ALA A 807 30.92 47.53 -35.37
C ALA A 807 32.33 48.17 -35.47
N ASN A 808 32.45 49.18 -36.34
CA ASN A 808 33.73 49.80 -36.71
C ASN A 808 33.85 51.26 -36.23
N ALA A 809 33.10 51.62 -35.19
CA ALA A 809 33.15 52.92 -34.49
C ALA A 809 33.41 52.70 -32.98
N ALA A 810 33.93 53.71 -32.28
CA ALA A 810 34.39 53.54 -30.90
C ALA A 810 33.23 53.25 -29.94
N ASN A 811 33.36 52.21 -29.12
CA ASN A 811 32.32 51.74 -28.20
C ASN A 811 30.96 51.41 -28.89
N SER A 812 30.97 51.06 -30.18
CA SER A 812 29.75 50.70 -30.93
C SER A 812 29.37 49.21 -30.77
N VAL A 813 28.07 48.91 -30.87
CA VAL A 813 27.54 47.54 -30.70
C VAL A 813 26.58 47.17 -31.84
N ALA A 814 26.86 46.08 -32.56
CA ALA A 814 25.99 45.53 -33.60
C ALA A 814 25.60 44.09 -33.26
N LEU A 815 24.31 43.82 -33.01
CA LEU A 815 23.79 42.53 -32.57
C LEU A 815 22.67 42.02 -33.50
N GLY A 816 23.04 41.17 -34.46
CA GLY A 816 22.16 40.57 -35.46
C GLY A 816 22.87 40.31 -36.79
N GLN A 817 22.41 39.34 -37.58
CA GLN A 817 22.94 39.07 -38.93
C GLN A 817 22.80 40.33 -39.81
N GLY A 818 23.89 40.77 -40.43
CA GLY A 818 23.92 42.00 -41.24
C GLY A 818 23.56 43.29 -40.48
N SER A 819 23.63 43.31 -39.15
CA SER A 819 23.44 44.54 -38.35
C SER A 819 24.68 45.44 -38.44
N SER A 820 24.48 46.76 -38.43
CA SER A 820 25.55 47.73 -38.67
C SER A 820 25.46 48.92 -37.71
N ALA A 821 26.49 49.09 -36.88
CA ALA A 821 26.65 50.22 -35.97
C ALA A 821 27.92 50.99 -36.37
N VAL A 822 27.74 52.16 -36.97
CA VAL A 822 28.81 52.93 -37.66
C VAL A 822 29.01 54.33 -37.10
N ALA A 823 28.45 54.60 -35.92
CA ALA A 823 28.64 55.84 -35.17
C ALA A 823 29.03 55.52 -33.72
N ASP A 824 29.81 56.41 -33.08
CA ASP A 824 30.34 56.18 -31.74
C ASP A 824 29.22 56.02 -30.69
N GLY A 825 29.38 55.03 -29.81
CA GLY A 825 28.38 54.73 -28.76
C GLY A 825 26.98 54.35 -29.28
N SER A 826 26.85 53.90 -30.53
CA SER A 826 25.57 53.47 -31.12
C SER A 826 25.33 51.96 -30.99
N VAL A 827 24.05 51.56 -30.94
CA VAL A 827 23.62 50.16 -30.78
C VAL A 827 22.63 49.77 -31.87
N ALA A 828 23.02 48.86 -32.76
CA ALA A 828 22.13 48.26 -33.77
C ALA A 828 21.66 46.88 -33.31
N LEU A 829 20.35 46.70 -33.11
CA LEU A 829 19.76 45.50 -32.52
C LEU A 829 18.77 44.83 -33.48
N GLY A 830 19.03 43.57 -33.83
CA GLY A 830 18.24 42.77 -34.76
C GLY A 830 18.83 42.67 -36.17
N GLN A 831 18.35 41.69 -36.94
CA GLN A 831 18.82 41.41 -38.30
C GLN A 831 18.65 42.63 -39.22
N GLY A 832 19.69 43.02 -39.97
CA GLY A 832 19.63 44.18 -40.88
C GLY A 832 19.26 45.51 -40.23
N SER A 833 19.39 45.64 -38.90
CA SER A 833 19.21 46.90 -38.20
C SER A 833 20.42 47.81 -38.41
N VAL A 834 20.17 49.11 -38.54
CA VAL A 834 21.21 50.12 -38.78
C VAL A 834 21.15 51.18 -37.69
N ALA A 835 22.30 51.48 -37.11
CA ALA A 835 22.52 52.60 -36.21
C ALA A 835 23.62 53.51 -36.79
N ASP A 836 23.17 54.58 -37.45
CA ASP A 836 23.99 55.61 -38.13
C ASP A 836 24.14 56.90 -37.28
N ARG A 837 23.60 56.89 -36.06
CA ARG A 837 23.55 58.02 -35.13
C ARG A 837 24.22 57.66 -33.81
N ALA A 838 25.17 58.49 -33.39
CA ALA A 838 25.86 58.36 -32.10
C ALA A 838 24.88 58.37 -30.92
N ASN A 839 25.22 57.63 -29.85
CA ASN A 839 24.43 57.54 -28.61
C ASN A 839 22.94 57.18 -28.82
N SER A 840 22.65 56.17 -29.66
CA SER A 840 21.27 55.74 -29.92
C SER A 840 21.12 54.24 -30.13
N VAL A 841 19.94 53.70 -29.81
CA VAL A 841 19.57 52.29 -29.98
C VAL A 841 18.56 52.16 -31.12
N SER A 842 18.86 51.34 -32.12
CA SER A 842 18.01 51.10 -33.29
C SER A 842 17.61 49.63 -33.40
N VAL A 843 16.30 49.36 -33.39
CA VAL A 843 15.73 48.00 -33.49
C VAL A 843 15.39 47.56 -34.93
N GLY A 844 15.75 48.37 -35.92
CA GLY A 844 15.43 48.12 -37.33
C GLY A 844 16.16 49.05 -38.28
N SER A 845 15.55 49.28 -39.43
CA SER A 845 15.96 50.27 -40.43
C SER A 845 14.70 50.92 -41.01
N ALA A 846 14.82 52.10 -41.64
CA ALA A 846 13.67 52.87 -42.10
C ALA A 846 12.81 52.07 -43.10
N GLY A 847 11.49 52.02 -42.86
CA GLY A 847 10.52 51.19 -43.59
C GLY A 847 10.51 49.70 -43.19
N ASN A 848 11.34 49.29 -42.23
CA ASN A 848 11.41 47.94 -41.67
C ASN A 848 11.47 47.99 -40.12
N GLU A 849 10.73 48.92 -39.53
CA GLU A 849 10.64 49.13 -38.09
C GLU A 849 10.08 47.90 -37.36
N ARG A 850 10.59 47.63 -36.15
CA ARG A 850 10.17 46.50 -35.31
C ARG A 850 9.40 46.96 -34.08
N GLN A 851 8.36 46.20 -33.74
CA GLN A 851 7.50 46.52 -32.60
C GLN A 851 8.17 46.07 -31.29
N ILE A 852 8.83 47.00 -30.62
CA ILE A 852 9.25 46.80 -29.23
C ILE A 852 7.99 46.53 -28.39
N THR A 853 8.02 45.45 -27.63
CA THR A 853 6.88 44.86 -26.95
C THR A 853 7.32 44.41 -25.56
N ASN A 854 6.39 44.28 -24.62
CA ASN A 854 6.71 43.95 -23.22
C ASN A 854 7.71 44.89 -22.53
N VAL A 855 7.76 46.13 -23.01
CA VAL A 855 8.30 47.28 -22.26
C VAL A 855 7.47 47.42 -20.98
N ALA A 856 8.14 47.52 -19.83
CA ALA A 856 7.47 47.77 -18.54
C ALA A 856 6.74 49.12 -18.56
N ALA A 857 5.90 49.39 -17.55
CA ALA A 857 5.32 50.72 -17.40
C ALA A 857 6.45 51.71 -17.03
N GLY A 858 6.58 52.81 -17.77
CA GLY A 858 7.54 53.87 -17.47
C GLY A 858 7.29 54.51 -16.11
N THR A 859 8.36 54.75 -15.37
CA THR A 859 8.40 55.27 -14.00
C THR A 859 9.10 56.62 -13.89
N ALA A 860 9.94 56.97 -14.86
CA ALA A 860 10.56 58.29 -15.04
C ALA A 860 10.27 58.83 -16.46
N ASP A 861 10.35 60.14 -16.64
CA ASP A 861 9.97 60.84 -17.89
C ASP A 861 10.81 60.45 -19.13
N THR A 862 11.94 59.79 -18.92
CA THR A 862 12.82 59.25 -19.99
C THR A 862 12.52 57.81 -20.38
N ASP A 863 11.59 57.14 -19.70
CA ASP A 863 11.24 55.74 -19.96
C ASP A 863 10.31 55.61 -21.19
N ALA A 864 10.39 54.46 -21.88
CA ALA A 864 9.51 54.17 -23.00
C ALA A 864 8.09 53.78 -22.51
N VAL A 865 7.11 54.63 -22.80
CA VAL A 865 5.69 54.41 -22.42
C VAL A 865 5.10 53.20 -23.17
N ASN A 866 4.42 52.31 -22.44
CA ASN A 866 3.76 51.15 -23.02
C ASN A 866 2.25 51.36 -23.28
N VAL A 867 1.65 50.47 -24.07
CA VAL A 867 0.22 50.56 -24.45
C VAL A 867 -0.72 50.42 -23.26
N ALA A 868 -0.32 49.77 -22.16
CA ALA A 868 -1.14 49.63 -20.96
C ALA A 868 -1.31 50.98 -20.23
N GLN A 869 -0.24 51.78 -20.14
CA GLN A 869 -0.32 53.14 -19.58
C GLN A 869 -1.23 54.04 -20.44
N LEU A 870 -1.13 53.94 -21.77
CA LEU A 870 -1.97 54.70 -22.70
C LEU A 870 -3.46 54.32 -22.56
N ASN A 871 -3.77 53.02 -22.43
CA ASN A 871 -5.14 52.54 -22.24
C ASN A 871 -5.72 52.93 -20.87
N ALA A 872 -4.91 52.92 -19.81
CA ALA A 872 -5.35 53.27 -18.45
C ALA A 872 -5.88 54.73 -18.34
N VAL A 873 -5.39 55.64 -19.19
CA VAL A 873 -5.91 57.01 -19.30
C VAL A 873 -7.31 57.00 -19.91
N ALA A 874 -7.54 56.21 -20.98
CA ALA A 874 -8.86 56.08 -21.61
C ALA A 874 -9.89 55.45 -20.65
N SER A 875 -9.49 54.50 -19.80
CA SER A 875 -10.36 53.84 -18.82
C SER A 875 -10.97 54.79 -17.77
N GLN A 876 -10.36 55.96 -17.50
CA GLN A 876 -10.95 56.92 -16.54
C GLN A 876 -12.16 57.67 -17.10
N ALA A 877 -12.27 57.85 -18.43
CA ALA A 877 -13.42 58.49 -19.05
C ALA A 877 -14.70 57.63 -18.96
N ALA A 878 -14.55 56.31 -18.79
CA ALA A 878 -15.67 55.38 -18.64
C ALA A 878 -16.31 55.40 -17.23
N LYS A 879 -15.80 56.17 -16.26
CA LYS A 879 -16.31 56.17 -14.87
C LYS A 879 -17.72 56.76 -14.67
N VAL A 880 -18.41 57.14 -15.74
CA VAL A 880 -19.85 57.49 -15.74
C VAL A 880 -20.74 56.24 -15.89
N ASP A 881 -20.17 55.13 -16.40
CA ASP A 881 -20.80 53.83 -16.65
C ASP A 881 -21.03 52.98 -15.37
N GLY A 882 -21.01 53.64 -14.20
CA GLY A 882 -21.02 53.00 -12.87
C GLY A 882 -22.11 53.50 -11.92
N ALA A 883 -23.11 54.22 -12.43
CA ALA A 883 -24.29 54.62 -11.68
C ALA A 883 -25.44 53.62 -11.93
N VAL A 884 -26.20 53.28 -10.88
CA VAL A 884 -27.42 52.46 -11.05
C VAL A 884 -28.44 53.25 -11.86
N MET A 885 -28.78 52.72 -13.05
CA MET A 885 -29.79 53.29 -13.93
C MET A 885 -31.03 52.40 -13.93
N TYR A 886 -32.20 53.02 -14.17
CA TYR A 886 -33.40 52.28 -14.54
C TYR A 886 -33.24 51.70 -15.94
N ASP A 887 -33.84 50.54 -16.18
CA ASP A 887 -33.85 49.92 -17.50
C ASP A 887 -34.63 50.78 -18.51
N THR A 888 -34.48 50.51 -19.81
CA THR A 888 -35.26 51.17 -20.86
C THR A 888 -36.34 50.25 -21.43
N ASN A 889 -37.51 50.82 -21.70
CA ASN A 889 -38.53 50.22 -22.55
C ASN A 889 -38.04 50.18 -24.01
N ALA A 890 -38.66 49.32 -24.83
CA ALA A 890 -38.29 49.16 -26.25
C ALA A 890 -38.51 50.41 -27.13
N ASP A 891 -39.19 51.45 -26.63
CA ASP A 891 -39.34 52.76 -27.28
C ASP A 891 -38.26 53.78 -26.87
N GLY A 892 -37.32 53.38 -26.00
CA GLY A 892 -36.28 54.24 -25.42
C GLY A 892 -36.75 55.07 -24.22
N SER A 893 -38.01 54.93 -23.77
CA SER A 893 -38.47 55.55 -22.52
C SER A 893 -37.94 54.80 -21.29
N VAL A 894 -37.79 55.49 -20.16
CA VAL A 894 -37.23 54.90 -18.94
C VAL A 894 -38.26 54.00 -18.25
N ASN A 895 -37.95 52.70 -18.14
CA ASN A 895 -38.75 51.71 -17.43
C ASN A 895 -38.53 51.81 -15.92
N LYS A 896 -39.31 52.69 -15.26
CA LYS A 896 -39.23 52.90 -13.81
C LYS A 896 -39.61 51.68 -12.95
N ASN A 897 -40.11 50.60 -13.56
CA ASN A 897 -40.51 49.38 -12.87
C ASN A 897 -39.40 48.31 -12.90
N SER A 898 -38.25 48.58 -13.52
CA SER A 898 -37.14 47.63 -13.63
C SER A 898 -35.78 48.33 -13.51
N VAL A 899 -34.85 47.68 -12.81
CA VAL A 899 -33.49 48.14 -12.54
C VAL A 899 -32.56 46.93 -12.60
N THR A 900 -31.87 46.74 -13.71
CA THR A 900 -30.91 45.64 -13.87
C THR A 900 -29.58 46.04 -13.25
N LEU A 901 -29.34 45.58 -12.02
CA LEU A 901 -28.03 45.69 -11.35
C LEU A 901 -27.05 44.72 -12.01
N GLY A 902 -26.45 45.15 -13.12
CA GLY A 902 -25.73 44.33 -14.11
C GLY A 902 -24.41 43.69 -13.68
N GLY A 903 -24.43 42.89 -12.61
CA GLY A 903 -23.34 42.00 -12.21
C GLY A 903 -23.88 40.61 -11.86
N ASP A 904 -23.42 39.59 -12.59
CA ASP A 904 -23.97 38.21 -12.56
C ASP A 904 -23.84 37.48 -11.20
N GLY A 905 -23.08 38.04 -10.26
CA GLY A 905 -22.99 37.56 -8.86
C GLY A 905 -23.94 38.24 -7.87
N GLY A 906 -24.75 39.21 -8.33
CA GLY A 906 -25.54 40.11 -7.49
C GLY A 906 -24.73 41.31 -6.98
N THR A 907 -25.40 42.46 -6.83
CA THR A 907 -24.81 43.70 -6.29
C THR A 907 -25.26 43.92 -4.86
N VAL A 908 -24.33 44.12 -3.91
CA VAL A 908 -24.65 44.44 -2.52
C VAL A 908 -25.19 45.86 -2.42
N ILE A 909 -26.41 46.02 -1.90
CA ILE A 909 -27.06 47.32 -1.72
C ILE A 909 -26.96 47.73 -0.24
N HIS A 910 -26.11 48.70 0.03
CA HIS A 910 -25.91 49.28 1.37
C HIS A 910 -27.07 50.22 1.74
N ASN A 911 -27.37 50.36 3.04
CA ASN A 911 -28.36 51.32 3.56
C ASN A 911 -29.80 51.12 3.02
N VAL A 912 -30.21 49.87 2.79
CA VAL A 912 -31.61 49.48 2.55
C VAL A 912 -32.34 49.44 3.90
N ALA A 913 -33.44 50.19 4.03
CA ALA A 913 -34.28 50.19 5.22
C ALA A 913 -35.17 48.94 5.29
N ASP A 914 -35.72 48.64 6.46
CA ASP A 914 -36.61 47.48 6.65
C ASP A 914 -37.85 47.57 5.74
N GLY A 915 -38.04 46.58 4.88
CA GLY A 915 -39.22 46.48 4.01
C GLY A 915 -40.50 46.24 4.81
N VAL A 916 -41.58 46.95 4.46
CA VAL A 916 -42.88 46.94 5.17
C VAL A 916 -44.01 46.46 4.26
N ALA A 917 -43.96 46.78 2.96
CA ALA A 917 -44.84 46.23 1.95
C ALA A 917 -44.24 44.98 1.30
N ALA A 918 -45.09 44.09 0.78
CA ALA A 918 -44.68 42.81 0.17
C ALA A 918 -43.89 42.94 -1.16
N THR A 919 -43.59 44.18 -1.59
CA THR A 919 -42.81 44.51 -2.79
C THR A 919 -41.51 45.25 -2.47
N ASP A 920 -41.21 45.47 -1.19
CA ASP A 920 -40.00 46.19 -0.76
C ASP A 920 -38.78 45.26 -0.78
N ALA A 921 -37.59 45.81 -1.04
CA ALA A 921 -36.34 45.07 -0.93
C ALA A 921 -36.00 44.87 0.56
N VAL A 922 -35.93 43.61 1.00
CA VAL A 922 -35.54 43.27 2.38
C VAL A 922 -34.03 43.40 2.59
N ASN A 923 -33.61 43.87 3.77
CA ASN A 923 -32.20 44.10 4.09
C ASN A 923 -31.55 42.92 4.84
N LEU A 924 -30.24 43.02 5.07
CA LEU A 924 -29.49 42.00 5.81
C LEU A 924 -29.99 41.81 7.25
N GLY A 925 -30.45 42.85 7.95
CA GLY A 925 -30.99 42.72 9.30
C GLY A 925 -32.30 41.92 9.36
N GLN A 926 -33.18 42.10 8.36
CA GLN A 926 -34.38 41.27 8.19
C GLN A 926 -34.03 39.82 7.80
N MET A 927 -32.99 39.64 6.99
CA MET A 927 -32.47 38.29 6.65
C MET A 927 -31.76 37.64 7.84
N GLU A 928 -31.06 38.38 8.69
CA GLU A 928 -30.43 37.92 9.93
C GLU A 928 -31.47 37.58 10.99
N ALA A 929 -32.60 38.29 11.07
CA ALA A 929 -33.74 37.89 11.90
C ALA A 929 -34.34 36.55 11.43
N ALA A 930 -34.51 36.36 10.12
CA ALA A 930 -34.98 35.10 9.53
C ALA A 930 -33.96 33.95 9.72
N ILE A 931 -32.67 34.22 9.52
CA ILE A 931 -31.57 33.26 9.72
C ILE A 931 -31.36 32.95 11.20
N SER A 932 -31.59 33.88 12.12
CA SER A 932 -31.61 33.62 13.57
C SER A 932 -32.77 32.70 13.96
N GLY A 933 -33.93 32.86 13.31
CA GLY A 933 -35.02 31.87 13.38
C GLY A 933 -34.67 30.50 12.78
N ALA A 934 -33.85 30.47 11.73
CA ALA A 934 -33.38 29.22 11.12
C ALA A 934 -32.29 28.51 11.95
N ILE A 935 -31.36 29.26 12.55
CA ILE A 935 -30.28 28.77 13.42
C ILE A 935 -30.83 28.32 14.78
N GLN A 936 -32.03 28.75 15.18
CA GLN A 936 -32.77 28.11 16.28
C GLN A 936 -33.17 26.65 16.00
N ASN A 937 -33.00 26.13 14.78
CA ASN A 937 -33.05 24.69 14.51
C ASN A 937 -31.71 23.97 14.80
N ILE A 938 -30.73 24.67 15.39
CA ILE A 938 -29.55 24.08 16.04
C ILE A 938 -29.70 24.13 17.58
N ALA A 939 -30.51 25.05 18.13
CA ALA A 939 -31.11 24.95 19.47
C ALA A 939 -32.33 25.90 19.64
N PRO A 940 -33.47 25.49 20.23
CA PRO A 940 -33.86 24.16 20.71
C PRO A 940 -35.28 23.71 20.25
N SER A 941 -35.39 22.87 19.21
CA SER A 941 -36.69 22.38 18.70
C SER A 941 -36.76 20.87 18.43
N GLY A 942 -35.98 20.06 19.15
CA GLY A 942 -36.19 18.61 19.32
C GLY A 942 -35.96 17.70 18.10
N ALA A 943 -35.53 18.24 16.94
CA ALA A 943 -35.49 17.50 15.68
C ALA A 943 -34.14 17.57 14.92
N SER A 944 -33.07 18.03 15.57
CA SER A 944 -31.73 18.21 14.96
C SER A 944 -30.88 16.94 15.14
N PRO A 945 -30.61 16.14 14.08
CA PRO A 945 -30.17 14.75 14.24
C PRO A 945 -28.67 14.54 14.50
N PHE A 946 -27.84 15.60 14.51
CA PHE A 946 -26.38 15.47 14.62
C PHE A 946 -25.82 15.98 15.95
N PHE A 947 -26.26 17.14 16.45
CA PHE A 947 -25.95 17.63 17.79
C PHE A 947 -27.16 18.36 18.36
N SER A 948 -27.43 18.14 19.66
CA SER A 948 -28.48 18.83 20.41
C SER A 948 -28.04 18.98 21.85
N ALA A 949 -28.15 20.18 22.40
CA ALA A 949 -27.84 20.50 23.79
C ALA A 949 -28.90 21.46 24.32
N ASP A 950 -29.57 21.06 25.41
CA ASP A 950 -30.55 21.89 26.11
C ASP A 950 -29.84 22.78 27.13
N GLY A 951 -30.07 24.10 27.06
CA GLY A 951 -29.37 25.11 27.87
C GLY A 951 -29.37 26.52 27.26
N ASN A 952 -29.12 27.53 28.08
CA ASN A 952 -29.15 28.94 27.68
C ASN A 952 -27.81 29.37 27.06
N THR A 953 -27.80 29.57 25.75
CA THR A 953 -26.62 29.96 24.95
C THR A 953 -25.92 31.24 25.41
N ASN A 954 -26.61 32.14 26.14
CA ASN A 954 -26.03 33.39 26.65
C ASN A 954 -25.30 33.25 28.00
N THR A 955 -25.53 32.15 28.74
CA THR A 955 -24.98 31.95 30.09
C THR A 955 -24.32 30.59 30.31
N GLU A 956 -24.54 29.63 29.42
CA GLU A 956 -24.14 28.23 29.58
C GLU A 956 -23.29 27.73 28.40
N ALA A 957 -22.38 28.58 27.92
CA ALA A 957 -21.55 28.29 26.75
C ALA A 957 -20.62 27.06 26.95
N ALA A 958 -20.48 26.26 25.90
CA ALA A 958 -19.43 25.25 25.81
C ALA A 958 -18.06 25.94 25.63
N GLN A 959 -17.08 25.59 26.47
CA GLN A 959 -15.79 26.27 26.56
C GLN A 959 -14.64 25.33 26.21
N SER A 960 -14.20 25.41 24.96
CA SER A 960 -13.01 24.73 24.46
C SER A 960 -11.80 25.67 24.60
N SER A 961 -11.12 25.60 25.75
CA SER A 961 -10.06 26.55 26.13
C SER A 961 -8.66 25.94 26.13
N GLY A 962 -8.54 24.62 26.14
CA GLY A 962 -7.26 23.93 25.94
C GLY A 962 -6.85 23.87 24.46
N THR A 963 -5.56 23.84 24.17
CA THR A 963 -5.06 23.68 22.80
C THR A 963 -5.52 22.33 22.23
N TYR A 964 -6.08 22.34 21.01
CA TYR A 964 -6.71 21.17 20.37
C TYR A 964 -7.84 20.49 21.19
N SER A 965 -8.50 21.23 22.07
CA SER A 965 -9.64 20.73 22.84
C SER A 965 -10.94 20.64 22.01
N VAL A 966 -11.92 19.88 22.50
CA VAL A 966 -13.31 19.85 21.98
C VAL A 966 -14.31 19.92 23.14
N ALA A 967 -15.16 20.94 23.20
CA ALA A 967 -16.24 21.08 24.16
C ALA A 967 -17.62 21.08 23.46
N ALA A 968 -18.53 20.17 23.85
CA ALA A 968 -19.85 20.03 23.26
C ALA A 968 -20.95 19.74 24.31
N GLY A 969 -21.79 20.74 24.59
CA GLY A 969 -22.87 20.67 25.58
C GLY A 969 -22.92 21.92 26.45
N ALA A 970 -24.09 22.25 27.03
CA ALA A 970 -24.24 23.42 27.89
C ALA A 970 -23.28 23.35 29.09
N ASN A 971 -22.45 24.39 29.33
CA ASN A 971 -21.38 24.41 30.33
C ASN A 971 -20.31 23.29 30.22
N ALA A 972 -20.21 22.58 29.08
CA ALA A 972 -19.11 21.63 28.85
C ALA A 972 -17.77 22.39 28.79
N GLN A 973 -16.76 21.94 29.52
CA GLN A 973 -15.47 22.62 29.68
C GLN A 973 -14.32 21.68 29.34
N ALA A 974 -13.67 21.92 28.20
CA ALA A 974 -12.47 21.22 27.77
C ALA A 974 -11.28 22.19 27.90
N SER A 975 -10.64 22.20 29.07
CA SER A 975 -9.57 23.14 29.43
C SER A 975 -8.18 22.53 29.40
N GLY A 976 -8.07 21.19 29.44
CA GLY A 976 -6.79 20.50 29.26
C GLY A 976 -6.31 20.49 27.80
N THR A 977 -5.01 20.36 27.59
CA THR A 977 -4.44 20.18 26.24
C THR A 977 -4.99 18.89 25.64
N ASN A 978 -5.46 18.91 24.39
CA ASN A 978 -6.12 17.79 23.71
C ASN A 978 -7.33 17.20 24.47
N ALA A 979 -7.96 17.95 25.38
CA ALA A 979 -9.07 17.46 26.18
C ALA A 979 -10.41 17.47 25.43
N VAL A 980 -11.27 16.49 25.70
CA VAL A 980 -12.58 16.32 25.06
C VAL A 980 -13.68 16.27 26.13
N ALA A 981 -14.57 17.26 26.17
CA ALA A 981 -15.70 17.35 27.10
C ALA A 981 -17.03 17.33 26.33
N VAL A 982 -17.78 16.24 26.45
CA VAL A 982 -19.03 16.01 25.70
C VAL A 982 -20.16 15.63 26.65
N GLY A 983 -21.22 16.44 26.64
CA GLY A 983 -22.35 16.38 27.58
C GLY A 983 -22.41 17.61 28.47
N ALA A 984 -23.61 18.05 28.87
CA ALA A 984 -23.77 19.27 29.65
C ALA A 984 -23.06 19.19 31.02
N ASN A 985 -22.39 20.26 31.42
CA ASN A 985 -21.54 20.36 32.62
C ASN A 985 -20.39 19.31 32.69
N SER A 986 -20.02 18.67 31.58
CA SER A 986 -18.83 17.81 31.54
C SER A 986 -17.55 18.65 31.66
N VAL A 987 -16.53 18.10 32.33
CA VAL A 987 -15.26 18.77 32.59
C VAL A 987 -14.11 17.84 32.20
N ALA A 988 -13.32 18.24 31.22
CA ALA A 988 -12.09 17.56 30.80
C ALA A 988 -10.94 18.56 31.01
N SER A 989 -10.34 18.51 32.22
CA SER A 989 -9.39 19.53 32.68
C SER A 989 -7.95 19.06 32.79
N GLY A 990 -7.71 17.74 32.85
CA GLY A 990 -6.37 17.17 32.67
C GLY A 990 -5.98 17.11 31.19
N ASN A 991 -4.68 17.03 30.90
CA ASN A 991 -4.19 16.90 29.52
C ASN A 991 -4.51 15.51 28.94
N ASN A 992 -4.84 15.43 27.65
CA ASN A 992 -5.28 14.22 26.95
C ASN A 992 -6.48 13.51 27.62
N THR A 993 -7.38 14.26 28.27
CA THR A 993 -8.54 13.68 28.95
C THR A 993 -9.78 13.59 28.07
N THR A 994 -10.70 12.68 28.42
CA THR A 994 -12.03 12.60 27.79
C THR A 994 -13.12 12.45 28.84
N ALA A 995 -13.98 13.46 28.97
CA ALA A 995 -15.19 13.41 29.79
C ALA A 995 -16.42 13.28 28.88
N LEU A 996 -17.04 12.10 28.85
CA LEU A 996 -18.13 11.76 27.94
C LEU A 996 -19.38 11.37 28.73
N GLY A 997 -20.20 12.37 29.06
CA GLY A 997 -21.45 12.24 29.81
C GLY A 997 -21.80 13.51 30.59
N THR A 998 -23.09 13.71 30.89
CA THR A 998 -23.58 14.89 31.63
C THR A 998 -22.95 14.96 33.03
N GLY A 999 -22.19 16.00 33.33
CA GLY A 999 -21.44 16.13 34.59
C GLY A 999 -20.27 15.15 34.76
N ALA A 1000 -19.81 14.46 33.70
CA ALA A 1000 -18.61 13.64 33.77
C ALA A 1000 -17.37 14.53 34.00
N ASN A 1001 -16.44 14.10 34.84
CA ASN A 1001 -15.27 14.89 35.24
C ASN A 1001 -13.97 14.07 35.11
N ALA A 1002 -13.18 14.37 34.08
CA ALA A 1002 -11.85 13.81 33.86
C ALA A 1002 -10.79 14.86 34.21
N SER A 1003 -10.32 14.83 35.46
CA SER A 1003 -9.48 15.88 36.04
C SER A 1003 -8.00 15.53 36.14
N ALA A 1004 -7.63 14.25 35.96
CA ALA A 1004 -6.24 13.79 35.94
C ALA A 1004 -5.78 13.41 34.52
N ASP A 1005 -4.52 13.69 34.19
CA ASP A 1005 -3.98 13.54 32.83
C ASP A 1005 -4.11 12.10 32.27
N ASN A 1006 -4.38 12.02 30.96
CA ASN A 1006 -4.60 10.78 30.21
C ASN A 1006 -5.65 9.86 30.86
N SER A 1007 -6.78 10.44 31.28
CA SER A 1007 -7.90 9.69 31.89
C SER A 1007 -9.23 9.93 31.17
N VAL A 1008 -10.12 8.96 31.28
CA VAL A 1008 -11.43 8.96 30.64
C VAL A 1008 -12.53 8.80 31.69
N ALA A 1009 -13.40 9.80 31.82
CA ALA A 1009 -14.63 9.72 32.60
C ALA A 1009 -15.81 9.42 31.67
N LEU A 1010 -16.28 8.18 31.68
CA LEU A 1010 -17.28 7.66 30.76
C LEU A 1010 -18.63 7.47 31.45
N GLY A 1011 -19.67 8.12 30.92
CA GLY A 1011 -21.02 8.11 31.50
C GLY A 1011 -21.31 9.32 32.40
N GLN A 1012 -22.61 9.58 32.59
CA GLN A 1012 -23.13 10.70 33.39
C GLN A 1012 -22.51 10.73 34.80
N GLY A 1013 -21.98 11.86 35.24
CA GLY A 1013 -21.44 12.03 36.60
C GLY A 1013 -20.24 11.14 36.97
N SER A 1014 -19.62 10.45 36.00
CA SER A 1014 -18.42 9.64 36.25
C SER A 1014 -17.23 10.53 36.59
N VAL A 1015 -16.35 10.07 37.48
CA VAL A 1015 -15.17 10.82 37.91
C VAL A 1015 -13.90 10.02 37.62
N ALA A 1016 -12.96 10.62 36.91
CA ALA A 1016 -11.62 10.11 36.66
C ALA A 1016 -10.59 11.10 37.25
N ASP A 1017 -10.29 10.90 38.53
CA ASP A 1017 -9.37 11.69 39.36
C ASP A 1017 -7.96 11.08 39.46
N ARG A 1018 -7.73 9.96 38.78
CA ARG A 1018 -6.43 9.27 38.68
C ARG A 1018 -6.01 9.14 37.21
N ALA A 1019 -4.74 9.47 36.94
CA ALA A 1019 -4.15 9.40 35.60
C ALA A 1019 -4.11 7.97 35.04
N ASN A 1020 -4.06 7.86 33.70
CA ASN A 1020 -4.00 6.58 32.97
C ASN A 1020 -5.13 5.60 33.39
N THR A 1021 -6.38 6.04 33.33
CA THR A 1021 -7.52 5.28 33.85
C THR A 1021 -8.81 5.59 33.10
N VAL A 1022 -9.65 4.57 32.91
CA VAL A 1022 -11.03 4.71 32.40
C VAL A 1022 -11.98 4.45 33.56
N SER A 1023 -12.75 5.47 33.96
CA SER A 1023 -13.73 5.41 35.03
C SER A 1023 -15.15 5.46 34.45
N VAL A 1024 -15.96 4.45 34.76
CA VAL A 1024 -17.35 4.32 34.28
C VAL A 1024 -18.40 4.83 35.28
N GLY A 1025 -17.97 5.38 36.43
CA GLY A 1025 -18.85 5.86 37.49
C GLY A 1025 -18.12 6.76 38.49
N ALA A 1026 -18.69 6.87 39.68
CA ALA A 1026 -18.09 7.56 40.84
C ALA A 1026 -18.25 6.68 42.09
N VAL A 1027 -17.52 7.00 43.16
CA VAL A 1027 -17.58 6.24 44.42
C VAL A 1027 -18.99 6.34 45.03
N GLY A 1028 -19.64 5.20 45.28
CA GLY A 1028 -21.04 5.11 45.69
C GLY A 1028 -22.05 5.29 44.54
N SER A 1029 -21.60 5.27 43.29
CA SER A 1029 -22.41 5.32 42.06
C SER A 1029 -21.65 4.60 40.92
N GLU A 1030 -21.12 3.42 41.24
CA GLU A 1030 -20.39 2.54 40.34
C GLU A 1030 -21.34 1.93 39.28
N ARG A 1031 -20.83 1.69 38.06
CA ARG A 1031 -21.59 1.08 36.97
C ARG A 1031 -21.11 -0.32 36.64
N GLN A 1032 -22.07 -1.22 36.39
CA GLN A 1032 -21.79 -2.54 35.87
C GLN A 1032 -21.34 -2.45 34.41
N ILE A 1033 -20.23 -3.11 34.07
CA ILE A 1033 -19.79 -3.30 32.69
C ILE A 1033 -20.37 -4.62 32.20
N THR A 1034 -21.31 -4.56 31.26
CA THR A 1034 -22.02 -5.72 30.70
C THR A 1034 -21.53 -6.04 29.29
N ASN A 1035 -21.88 -7.23 28.76
CA ASN A 1035 -21.42 -7.75 27.47
C ASN A 1035 -19.89 -7.91 27.36
N VAL A 1036 -19.17 -7.93 28.49
CA VAL A 1036 -17.76 -8.28 28.56
C VAL A 1036 -17.59 -9.71 28.05
N ALA A 1037 -16.82 -9.88 26.97
CA ALA A 1037 -16.47 -11.19 26.42
C ALA A 1037 -15.66 -12.01 27.43
N ALA A 1038 -15.35 -13.28 27.10
CA ALA A 1038 -14.38 -14.01 27.89
C ALA A 1038 -12.98 -13.39 27.65
N GLY A 1039 -12.39 -12.75 28.67
CA GLY A 1039 -11.03 -12.20 28.58
C GLY A 1039 -10.01 -13.30 28.35
N VAL A 1040 -9.10 -13.09 27.39
CA VAL A 1040 -8.12 -14.09 26.93
C VAL A 1040 -6.70 -13.70 27.35
N GLN A 1041 -6.41 -12.40 27.41
CA GLN A 1041 -5.13 -11.86 27.88
C GLN A 1041 -5.18 -11.47 29.36
N GLY A 1042 -4.02 -11.43 30.02
CA GLY A 1042 -3.90 -11.08 31.45
C GLY A 1042 -4.31 -9.64 31.82
N THR A 1043 -4.53 -8.77 30.82
CA THR A 1043 -5.03 -7.40 30.99
C THR A 1043 -6.52 -7.24 30.66
N ASP A 1044 -7.19 -8.30 30.20
CA ASP A 1044 -8.60 -8.25 29.83
C ASP A 1044 -9.52 -8.25 31.07
N ALA A 1045 -10.70 -7.65 30.93
CA ALA A 1045 -11.73 -7.74 31.95
C ALA A 1045 -12.32 -9.16 32.01
N VAL A 1046 -12.10 -9.88 33.12
CA VAL A 1046 -12.70 -11.20 33.36
C VAL A 1046 -14.21 -11.05 33.56
N ASN A 1047 -15.01 -11.77 32.77
CA ASN A 1047 -16.47 -11.71 32.90
C ASN A 1047 -17.02 -12.65 33.98
N VAL A 1048 -18.26 -12.40 34.42
CA VAL A 1048 -18.92 -13.18 35.49
C VAL A 1048 -19.08 -14.66 35.13
N ASN A 1049 -19.20 -15.00 33.85
CA ASN A 1049 -19.29 -16.41 33.41
C ASN A 1049 -17.94 -17.13 33.48
N GLN A 1050 -16.82 -16.46 33.16
CA GLN A 1050 -15.48 -16.99 33.39
C GLN A 1050 -15.20 -17.16 34.87
N LEU A 1051 -15.51 -16.15 35.69
CA LEU A 1051 -15.35 -16.21 37.14
C LEU A 1051 -16.16 -17.37 37.73
N ASN A 1052 -17.44 -17.50 37.36
CA ASN A 1052 -18.28 -18.61 37.79
C ASN A 1052 -17.82 -19.96 37.22
N SER A 1053 -17.25 -20.02 36.01
CA SER A 1053 -16.73 -21.26 35.42
C SER A 1053 -15.43 -21.71 36.09
N GLY A 1054 -14.53 -20.76 36.41
CA GLY A 1054 -13.30 -21.01 37.18
C GLY A 1054 -13.63 -21.46 38.61
N ILE A 1055 -14.54 -20.76 39.29
CA ILE A 1055 -15.03 -21.16 40.63
C ILE A 1055 -15.73 -22.52 40.56
N SER A 1056 -16.60 -22.78 39.57
CA SER A 1056 -17.28 -24.07 39.42
C SER A 1056 -16.31 -25.20 39.07
N SER A 1057 -15.24 -24.92 38.34
CA SER A 1057 -14.18 -25.89 38.05
C SER A 1057 -13.36 -26.18 39.31
N ALA A 1058 -12.97 -25.17 40.08
CA ALA A 1058 -12.24 -25.34 41.34
C ALA A 1058 -13.07 -26.08 42.41
N VAL A 1059 -14.35 -25.72 42.56
CA VAL A 1059 -15.30 -26.41 43.44
C VAL A 1059 -15.61 -27.82 42.93
N GLY A 1060 -15.71 -28.01 41.61
CA GLY A 1060 -15.88 -29.33 40.98
C GLY A 1060 -14.68 -30.25 41.20
N GLN A 1061 -13.46 -29.72 41.08
CA GLN A 1061 -12.21 -30.43 41.40
C GLN A 1061 -12.13 -30.79 42.89
N ALA A 1062 -12.43 -29.84 43.80
CA ALA A 1062 -12.47 -30.08 45.23
C ALA A 1062 -13.52 -31.13 45.64
N ASN A 1063 -14.70 -31.08 45.02
CA ASN A 1063 -15.75 -32.08 45.20
C ASN A 1063 -15.31 -33.45 44.68
N SER A 1064 -14.80 -33.56 43.44
CA SER A 1064 -14.35 -34.84 42.86
C SER A 1064 -13.21 -35.46 43.67
N TYR A 1065 -12.26 -34.65 44.14
CA TYR A 1065 -11.19 -35.10 45.04
C TYR A 1065 -11.77 -35.70 46.33
N THR A 1066 -12.69 -34.99 46.98
CA THR A 1066 -13.35 -35.46 48.22
C THR A 1066 -14.16 -36.74 47.98
N ASP A 1067 -14.92 -36.79 46.89
CA ASP A 1067 -15.75 -37.93 46.49
C ASP A 1067 -14.91 -39.18 46.20
N ASP A 1068 -13.78 -39.06 45.49
CA ASP A 1068 -12.94 -40.20 45.13
C ASP A 1068 -12.12 -40.73 46.31
N GLN A 1069 -11.75 -39.88 47.28
CA GLN A 1069 -11.23 -40.34 48.57
C GLN A 1069 -12.30 -41.17 49.33
N ILE A 1070 -13.54 -40.70 49.38
CA ILE A 1070 -14.66 -41.45 50.01
C ILE A 1070 -14.95 -42.75 49.25
N ARG A 1071 -14.95 -42.76 47.92
CA ARG A 1071 -15.11 -43.98 47.10
C ARG A 1071 -13.94 -44.94 47.27
N SER A 1072 -12.71 -44.45 47.44
CA SER A 1072 -11.55 -45.28 47.74
C SER A 1072 -11.76 -45.99 49.08
N ALA A 1073 -11.91 -45.23 50.17
CA ALA A 1073 -12.11 -45.77 51.52
C ALA A 1073 -13.29 -46.77 51.59
N ARG A 1074 -14.39 -46.50 50.85
CA ARG A 1074 -15.53 -47.42 50.73
C ARG A 1074 -15.17 -48.71 49.98
N ARG A 1075 -14.40 -48.65 48.89
CA ARG A 1075 -13.92 -49.85 48.17
C ARG A 1075 -12.88 -50.63 48.96
N ASP A 1076 -12.03 -49.94 49.71
CA ASP A 1076 -11.05 -50.54 50.62
C ASP A 1076 -11.74 -51.31 51.75
N ALA A 1077 -12.77 -50.71 52.38
CA ALA A 1077 -13.63 -51.42 53.33
C ALA A 1077 -14.38 -52.61 52.71
N TYR A 1078 -14.79 -52.53 51.43
CA TYR A 1078 -15.39 -53.65 50.71
C TYR A 1078 -14.38 -54.74 50.34
N GLY A 1079 -13.12 -54.40 50.05
CA GLY A 1079 -12.01 -55.34 49.90
C GLY A 1079 -11.75 -56.12 51.19
N GLY A 1080 -11.60 -55.42 52.32
CA GLY A 1080 -11.50 -56.03 53.63
C GLY A 1080 -12.70 -56.92 54.00
N THR A 1081 -13.92 -56.52 53.59
CA THR A 1081 -15.14 -57.34 53.77
C THR A 1081 -15.14 -58.59 52.87
N ALA A 1082 -14.71 -58.47 51.61
CA ALA A 1082 -14.54 -59.60 50.70
C ALA A 1082 -13.46 -60.57 51.22
N SER A 1083 -12.35 -60.04 51.77
CA SER A 1083 -11.30 -60.82 52.44
C SER A 1083 -11.84 -61.59 53.65
N ALA A 1084 -12.65 -60.95 54.50
CA ALA A 1084 -13.30 -61.61 55.63
C ALA A 1084 -14.28 -62.71 55.17
N LEU A 1085 -15.05 -62.48 54.10
CA LEU A 1085 -15.93 -63.48 53.48
C LEU A 1085 -15.15 -64.65 52.88
N ALA A 1086 -14.04 -64.39 52.21
CA ALA A 1086 -13.14 -65.42 51.68
C ALA A 1086 -12.57 -66.28 52.84
N ALA A 1087 -12.10 -65.65 53.91
CA ALA A 1087 -11.57 -66.34 55.10
C ALA A 1087 -12.63 -67.17 55.83
N ALA A 1088 -13.88 -66.68 55.91
CA ALA A 1088 -15.01 -67.42 56.45
C ALA A 1088 -15.41 -68.62 55.56
N GLY A 1089 -15.27 -68.49 54.24
CA GLY A 1089 -15.55 -69.54 53.26
C GLY A 1089 -14.56 -70.71 53.26
N LEU A 1090 -13.41 -70.60 53.93
CA LEU A 1090 -12.43 -71.69 54.07
C LEU A 1090 -12.96 -72.80 54.98
N PRO A 1091 -13.14 -74.05 54.50
CA PRO A 1091 -13.56 -75.19 55.33
C PRO A 1091 -12.56 -75.51 56.46
N GLN A 1092 -13.00 -76.31 57.44
CA GLN A 1092 -12.16 -76.80 58.53
C GLN A 1092 -12.08 -78.34 58.55
N ALA A 1093 -10.98 -78.88 59.06
CA ALA A 1093 -10.82 -80.31 59.29
C ALA A 1093 -11.82 -80.83 60.33
N VAL A 1094 -12.48 -81.96 60.02
CA VAL A 1094 -13.52 -82.59 60.87
C VAL A 1094 -13.23 -84.06 61.25
N LEU A 1095 -12.14 -84.64 60.76
CA LEU A 1095 -11.68 -85.98 61.17
C LEU A 1095 -10.46 -85.86 62.10
N PRO A 1096 -10.46 -86.49 63.30
CA PRO A 1096 -9.33 -86.44 64.22
C PRO A 1096 -8.02 -86.93 63.60
N GLY A 1097 -6.92 -86.23 63.91
CA GLY A 1097 -5.57 -86.55 63.45
C GLY A 1097 -5.21 -85.98 62.07
N HIS A 1098 -6.18 -85.45 61.32
CA HIS A 1098 -5.94 -84.97 59.95
C HIS A 1098 -5.95 -83.43 59.83
N GLY A 1099 -5.14 -82.94 58.89
CA GLY A 1099 -5.10 -81.55 58.46
C GLY A 1099 -5.76 -81.33 57.10
N MET A 1100 -6.10 -80.08 56.80
CA MET A 1100 -6.76 -79.65 55.58
C MET A 1100 -6.18 -78.30 55.13
N VAL A 1101 -5.69 -78.24 53.89
CA VAL A 1101 -5.38 -76.97 53.19
C VAL A 1101 -6.58 -76.60 52.33
N ALA A 1102 -6.95 -75.32 52.33
CA ALA A 1102 -8.08 -74.80 51.58
C ALA A 1102 -7.73 -73.46 50.91
N VAL A 1103 -8.36 -73.22 49.77
CA VAL A 1103 -8.46 -71.91 49.11
C VAL A 1103 -9.94 -71.56 48.99
N ALA A 1104 -10.28 -70.29 49.17
CA ALA A 1104 -11.64 -69.79 49.04
C ALA A 1104 -11.65 -68.42 48.37
N GLY A 1105 -12.58 -68.23 47.44
CA GLY A 1105 -12.89 -66.91 46.86
C GLY A 1105 -14.07 -66.28 47.61
N GLY A 1106 -13.93 -65.03 48.02
CA GLY A 1106 -15.01 -64.20 48.54
C GLY A 1106 -15.25 -63.01 47.62
N THR A 1107 -16.50 -62.64 47.38
CA THR A 1107 -16.83 -61.42 46.63
C THR A 1107 -17.85 -60.61 47.41
N TYR A 1108 -17.71 -59.29 47.40
CA TYR A 1108 -18.60 -58.37 48.09
C TYR A 1108 -18.66 -57.01 47.39
N ALA A 1109 -19.87 -56.57 47.04
CA ALA A 1109 -20.13 -55.26 46.42
C ALA A 1109 -19.22 -54.90 45.23
N GLY A 1110 -18.82 -55.89 44.42
CA GLY A 1110 -17.94 -55.70 43.27
C GLY A 1110 -16.44 -55.68 43.58
N GLN A 1111 -16.02 -56.00 44.81
CA GLN A 1111 -14.65 -56.41 45.13
C GLN A 1111 -14.56 -57.93 45.28
N SER A 1112 -13.38 -58.47 45.01
CA SER A 1112 -13.07 -59.90 45.07
C SER A 1112 -11.84 -60.13 45.93
N ALA A 1113 -11.81 -61.21 46.71
CA ALA A 1113 -10.67 -61.58 47.52
C ALA A 1113 -10.43 -63.09 47.48
N VAL A 1114 -9.16 -63.47 47.62
CA VAL A 1114 -8.72 -64.86 47.74
C VAL A 1114 -8.18 -65.05 49.15
N ALA A 1115 -8.72 -66.05 49.84
CA ALA A 1115 -8.19 -66.55 51.10
C ALA A 1115 -7.51 -67.90 50.90
N LEU A 1116 -6.40 -68.09 51.59
CA LEU A 1116 -5.67 -69.35 51.68
C LEU A 1116 -5.53 -69.70 53.16
N GLY A 1117 -5.84 -70.93 53.54
CA GLY A 1117 -5.75 -71.34 54.94
C GLY A 1117 -5.56 -72.82 55.15
N VAL A 1118 -5.14 -73.14 56.36
CA VAL A 1118 -4.80 -74.49 56.82
C VAL A 1118 -5.47 -74.72 58.17
N SER A 1119 -6.09 -75.89 58.35
CA SER A 1119 -6.68 -76.29 59.63
C SER A 1119 -6.30 -77.72 59.99
N GLN A 1120 -6.33 -78.05 61.28
CA GLN A 1120 -6.06 -79.39 61.79
C GLN A 1120 -6.91 -79.68 63.03
N LEU A 1121 -7.38 -80.93 63.14
CA LEU A 1121 -8.03 -81.46 64.34
C LEU A 1121 -7.07 -82.44 65.03
N SER A 1122 -6.80 -82.22 66.32
CA SER A 1122 -5.94 -83.09 67.14
C SER A 1122 -6.38 -84.57 67.09
N GLU A 1123 -5.45 -85.51 67.21
CA GLU A 1123 -5.73 -86.97 67.20
C GLU A 1123 -6.79 -87.40 68.22
N THR A 1124 -6.87 -86.71 69.37
CA THR A 1124 -7.87 -86.95 70.43
C THR A 1124 -9.24 -86.33 70.16
N GLY A 1125 -9.42 -85.64 69.03
CA GLY A 1125 -10.65 -84.97 68.62
C GLY A 1125 -11.03 -83.71 69.41
N LYS A 1126 -10.20 -83.26 70.37
CA LYS A 1126 -10.57 -82.16 71.29
C LYS A 1126 -10.16 -80.76 70.83
N TRP A 1127 -9.10 -80.59 70.05
CA TRP A 1127 -8.59 -79.27 69.67
C TRP A 1127 -8.53 -79.05 68.15
N VAL A 1128 -9.16 -77.97 67.69
CA VAL A 1128 -9.04 -77.45 66.32
C VAL A 1128 -8.10 -76.25 66.33
N TYR A 1129 -7.21 -76.20 65.33
CA TYR A 1129 -6.37 -75.04 65.03
C TYR A 1129 -6.56 -74.64 63.56
N LYS A 1130 -6.63 -73.34 63.26
CA LYS A 1130 -6.80 -72.80 61.89
C LYS A 1130 -5.97 -71.52 61.69
N VAL A 1131 -5.23 -71.46 60.59
CA VAL A 1131 -4.47 -70.29 60.11
C VAL A 1131 -4.98 -69.90 58.73
N GLN A 1132 -5.15 -68.61 58.44
CA GLN A 1132 -5.63 -68.15 57.14
C GLN A 1132 -5.14 -66.74 56.80
N GLY A 1133 -4.67 -66.55 55.56
CA GLY A 1133 -4.28 -65.27 54.98
C GLY A 1133 -5.21 -64.87 53.84
N THR A 1134 -5.33 -63.57 53.58
CA THR A 1134 -6.28 -62.99 52.62
C THR A 1134 -5.61 -61.89 51.79
N SER A 1135 -5.96 -61.81 50.50
CA SER A 1135 -5.62 -60.69 49.62
C SER A 1135 -6.81 -60.33 48.74
N ASP A 1136 -7.03 -59.04 48.49
CA ASP A 1136 -8.18 -58.53 47.73
C ASP A 1136 -7.81 -57.79 46.44
N SER A 1137 -8.84 -57.47 45.65
CA SER A 1137 -8.78 -56.68 44.41
C SER A 1137 -8.42 -55.21 44.61
N ARG A 1138 -8.08 -54.79 45.83
CA ARG A 1138 -7.48 -53.48 46.16
C ARG A 1138 -5.99 -53.60 46.47
N GLY A 1139 -5.44 -54.83 46.48
CA GLY A 1139 -4.06 -55.10 46.85
C GLY A 1139 -3.81 -55.05 48.36
N GLN A 1140 -4.87 -55.07 49.18
CA GLN A 1140 -4.71 -55.10 50.64
C GLN A 1140 -4.53 -56.55 51.11
N PHE A 1141 -3.74 -56.73 52.18
CA PHE A 1141 -3.37 -58.04 52.72
C PHE A 1141 -3.77 -58.15 54.19
N GLY A 1142 -4.26 -59.32 54.58
CA GLY A 1142 -4.68 -59.63 55.95
C GLY A 1142 -4.30 -61.06 56.36
N ALA A 1143 -4.21 -61.30 57.66
CA ALA A 1143 -3.92 -62.63 58.21
C ALA A 1143 -4.63 -62.83 59.55
N SER A 1144 -5.00 -64.08 59.85
CA SER A 1144 -5.62 -64.47 61.13
C SER A 1144 -5.30 -65.91 61.51
N ILE A 1145 -5.35 -66.18 62.81
CA ILE A 1145 -5.16 -67.50 63.42
C ILE A 1145 -6.19 -67.68 64.53
N GLY A 1146 -6.71 -68.90 64.69
CA GLY A 1146 -7.68 -69.26 65.72
C GLY A 1146 -7.50 -70.69 66.22
N ALA A 1147 -7.94 -70.92 67.45
CA ALA A 1147 -7.97 -72.23 68.10
C ALA A 1147 -9.28 -72.42 68.85
N GLY A 1148 -9.79 -73.66 68.91
CA GLY A 1148 -11.02 -73.99 69.61
C GLY A 1148 -10.95 -75.38 70.25
N MET A 1149 -11.60 -75.53 71.41
CA MET A 1149 -11.67 -76.80 72.14
C MET A 1149 -13.11 -77.32 72.22
N HIS A 1150 -13.30 -78.60 71.91
CA HIS A 1150 -14.45 -79.39 72.30
C HIS A 1150 -14.06 -80.22 73.53
N TRP A 1151 -14.86 -80.12 74.61
CA TRP A 1151 -14.58 -80.72 75.91
C TRP A 1151 -15.32 -82.03 76.16
#